data_AF-A0A4Q6XU64-F1
#
_entry.id   AF-A0A4Q6XU64-F1
#
_cell.length_a   1.000
_cell.length_b   1.000
_cell.length_c   1.000
_cell.angle_alpha   90.00
_cell.angle_beta   90.00
_cell.angle_gamma   90.00
#
_symmetry.space_group_name_H-M   'P 1'
#
loop_
_entity.id
_entity.type
_entity.pdbx_description
1 polymer ?
#
loop_
_entity_poly.entity_id
_entity_poly.type
_entity_poly.pdbx_seq_one_letter_code
_entity_poly.pdbx_strand_id
1 'polypeptide(L)'
;MHAVDLRTEYTTNLLGTEAARPRLSWRVDGDGRSVAQARYRVRAAASAEALAGGDLLWDSGTVRSAASVDIAWGGPALTSMQRVWWDVEIDGVRSEPIWFETGLLSPDDWRGDWIEAEDDVAAADRAAGATWVWSETALDDRPHAFRLDFDAPADLVRAEVLLAGKDHLRGVWITGAASPLDWHFDWDTYLPFWGTLGLYQGEVKPGRNSVCALVEADTTGFFPVDGGAFAALIRLYRADGSVKRIVSSAGWRVQPSPAPAWTDAAFDTAGWAVPQPSGANVHNDPRPPEPAMHLRTSFTVDRPVAAARLYATALGAYDARINGVAVSNAILAPEITVAQDHLLYQVQDVTDRIVPGENVLAALVGDGWYASAFGWRIERYAFGPAPRRLRAALRIDYTDGGSDWVTTDRDWRIASSAILTSEIYDGETYDARLEVPGWDAPGFDASGWQSARIGQAPDIRLIAQTSPALERMGTRTAISIGEPAPGRYVFDFGQNVSGWVRLTATGPAGTTITAKFAELLYADGTADLSNLRLAKATDRFTLAGTGEAEAFEPHFTYHGFRYVEVEGFPGVPTAADVLGIVVHSACRETGTMTFPDAPLLQTIWNNALWSQRSNFFAVPTDCPQRDERMGWMGDILVFLDAAAFNMDVDPFIRRFLLEARAAQRPDGAYPIVVPQPQSFPDVVTAGWSEAGIVLPWLLWQRYGDTAVIEENWAAMERWMAFVARTNPDHVWRNDRGLDLGDWLSVDAIKPDDETTPRILCATAFWAWAAQQMADMAEATGRADDAVRYHDLRARIGDAFTTEFIAADGKAGNGSQTSQVLALYMDLVPADLRPTAARLLAKDIRARGMKLSTGFLGTPYILDVLADAGLHDEVAGLLLQTGYPSWGYMASKGATTMWERWNGDTGDLSMNSYNHYAFGAVIGFFYRRLAGIAPAAPGFARIAARPLWYPQIGRVSARYDSCMGLIAAETGGDASGLTRFALTIPANTVAEVELPDREWRESGHLLVNHPDVRALTRGDQRIRFEIGSGAYHFTTPV
;
A
#
# COMPACT_ATOMS: atom_id res chain seq x y z
N MET A 1 -16.25 36.67 -5.28
CA MET A 1 -15.25 35.63 -5.55
C MET A 1 -14.19 35.70 -4.47
N HIS A 2 -13.77 34.57 -3.91
CA HIS A 2 -12.76 34.50 -2.84
C HIS A 2 -12.05 33.13 -2.89
N ALA A 3 -10.87 33.04 -2.28
CA ALA A 3 -10.10 31.80 -2.23
C ALA A 3 -10.51 30.96 -1.00
N VAL A 4 -10.61 29.65 -1.18
CA VAL A 4 -10.95 28.67 -0.13
C VAL A 4 -10.05 27.44 -0.27
N ASP A 5 -10.01 26.58 0.75
CA ASP A 5 -9.24 25.32 0.74
C ASP A 5 -7.78 25.52 0.30
N LEU A 6 -7.09 26.46 0.97
CA LEU A 6 -5.66 26.69 0.76
C LEU A 6 -4.88 25.45 1.21
N ARG A 7 -3.89 25.06 0.41
CA ARG A 7 -3.06 23.89 0.66
C ARG A 7 -1.62 24.13 0.23
N THR A 8 -0.71 23.46 0.92
CA THR A 8 0.71 23.34 0.55
C THR A 8 1.01 21.86 0.35
N GLU A 9 1.58 21.46 -0.79
CA GLU A 9 1.75 20.04 -1.18
C GLU A 9 0.44 19.24 -0.95
N TYR A 10 -0.68 19.79 -1.44
CA TYR A 10 -2.04 19.23 -1.31
C TYR A 10 -2.54 18.98 0.12
N THR A 11 -1.85 19.54 1.12
CA THR A 11 -2.15 19.38 2.55
C THR A 11 -2.44 20.73 3.21
N THR A 12 -3.47 20.80 4.04
CA THR A 12 -3.75 21.98 4.88
C THR A 12 -2.86 21.95 6.11
N ASN A 13 -2.22 23.08 6.46
CA ASN A 13 -1.35 23.18 7.64
C ASN A 13 -0.24 22.10 7.68
N LEU A 14 0.46 21.94 6.55
CA LEU A 14 1.48 20.92 6.35
C LEU A 14 2.61 21.06 7.39
N LEU A 15 2.82 20.01 8.17
CA LEU A 15 3.85 19.96 9.21
C LEU A 15 4.95 18.97 8.82
N GLY A 16 6.20 19.45 8.81
CA GLY A 16 7.38 18.63 8.60
C GLY A 16 7.84 18.48 7.14
N THR A 17 7.47 19.35 6.20
CA THR A 17 7.87 19.15 4.79
C THR A 17 9.38 19.33 4.54
N GLU A 18 9.92 18.57 3.58
CA GLU A 18 11.28 18.72 3.06
C GLU A 18 11.31 19.29 1.63
N ALA A 19 10.14 19.64 1.07
CA ALA A 19 10.08 20.25 -0.25
C ALA A 19 10.82 21.59 -0.23
N ALA A 20 11.88 21.71 -1.04
CA ALA A 20 12.68 22.94 -1.13
C ALA A 20 11.86 24.13 -1.69
N ARG A 21 10.89 23.83 -2.54
CA ARG A 21 9.94 24.81 -3.11
C ARG A 21 8.52 24.26 -3.06
N PRO A 22 7.87 24.27 -1.87
CA PRO A 22 6.54 23.71 -1.72
C PRO A 22 5.54 24.35 -2.69
N ARG A 23 4.64 23.55 -3.26
CA ARG A 23 3.57 23.98 -4.16
C ARG A 23 2.36 24.44 -3.37
N LEU A 24 1.91 25.63 -3.68
CA LEU A 24 0.73 26.26 -3.10
C LEU A 24 -0.45 26.07 -4.05
N SER A 25 -1.62 25.81 -3.49
CA SER A 25 -2.88 25.74 -4.23
C SER A 25 -4.03 26.29 -3.42
N TRP A 26 -5.09 26.70 -4.12
CA TRP A 26 -6.35 27.14 -3.54
C TRP A 26 -7.49 26.85 -4.52
N ARG A 27 -8.68 26.66 -3.98
CA ARG A 27 -9.91 26.66 -4.76
C ARG A 27 -10.47 28.07 -4.83
N VAL A 28 -11.19 28.35 -5.92
CA VAL A 28 -11.91 29.61 -6.08
C VAL A 28 -13.37 29.33 -5.79
N ASP A 29 -14.00 30.22 -5.02
CA ASP A 29 -15.44 30.18 -4.78
C ASP A 29 -16.10 31.54 -5.07
N GLY A 30 -17.36 31.52 -5.48
CA GLY A 30 -18.11 32.75 -5.79
C GLY A 30 -19.48 32.49 -6.41
N ASP A 31 -20.37 33.47 -6.23
CA ASP A 31 -21.74 33.40 -6.74
C ASP A 31 -21.80 33.61 -8.26
N GLY A 32 -22.74 32.91 -8.91
CA GLY A 32 -23.06 33.08 -10.32
C GLY A 32 -22.41 32.06 -11.25
N ARG A 33 -22.52 32.30 -12.56
CA ARG A 33 -21.94 31.46 -13.62
C ARG A 33 -20.68 32.09 -14.18
N SER A 34 -19.79 31.26 -14.72
CA SER A 34 -18.54 31.69 -15.36
C SER A 34 -17.63 32.53 -14.46
N VAL A 35 -17.65 32.27 -13.15
CA VAL A 35 -16.70 32.81 -12.18
C VAL A 35 -15.32 32.25 -12.50
N ALA A 36 -14.34 33.13 -12.72
CA ALA A 36 -12.96 32.78 -13.02
C ALA A 36 -11.99 33.81 -12.44
N GLN A 37 -10.84 33.33 -11.96
CA GLN A 37 -9.76 34.18 -11.48
C GLN A 37 -8.96 34.73 -12.68
N ALA A 38 -8.64 36.02 -12.65
CA ALA A 38 -7.77 36.65 -13.65
C ALA A 38 -6.39 37.03 -13.11
N ARG A 39 -6.27 37.13 -11.78
CA ARG A 39 -5.05 37.54 -11.08
C ARG A 39 -5.07 37.03 -9.64
N TYR A 40 -3.87 36.86 -9.07
CA TYR A 40 -3.67 36.56 -7.65
C TYR A 40 -2.48 37.34 -7.09
N ARG A 41 -2.37 37.41 -5.76
CA ARG A 41 -1.15 37.80 -5.04
C ARG A 41 -0.98 36.91 -3.82
N VAL A 42 0.13 36.19 -3.75
CA VAL A 42 0.52 35.40 -2.58
C VAL A 42 1.40 36.26 -1.69
N ARG A 43 1.17 36.21 -0.38
CA ARG A 43 2.05 36.81 0.62
C ARG A 43 2.37 35.78 1.68
N ALA A 44 3.59 35.79 2.16
CA ALA A 44 4.04 34.91 3.21
C ALA A 44 4.95 35.62 4.21
N ALA A 45 4.90 35.20 5.47
CA ALA A 45 5.65 35.78 6.57
C ALA A 45 6.02 34.72 7.63
N ALA A 46 6.87 35.11 8.59
CA ALA A 46 7.34 34.23 9.66
C ALA A 46 6.26 33.96 10.74
N SER A 47 5.25 34.84 10.86
CA SER A 47 4.12 34.68 11.78
C SER A 47 2.84 35.26 11.18
N ALA A 48 1.69 34.92 11.77
CA ALA A 48 0.41 35.51 11.38
C ALA A 48 0.39 37.03 11.63
N GLU A 49 1.01 37.51 12.72
CA GLU A 49 1.13 38.93 13.04
C GLU A 49 2.02 39.67 12.05
N ALA A 50 3.15 39.08 11.65
CA ALA A 50 4.04 39.64 10.63
C ALA A 50 3.32 39.72 9.26
N LEU A 51 2.55 38.68 8.91
CA LEU A 51 1.74 38.66 7.69
C LEU A 51 0.65 39.75 7.70
N ALA A 52 0.01 39.97 8.85
CA ALA A 52 -0.98 41.05 9.03
C ALA A 52 -0.33 42.44 9.00
N GLY A 53 0.87 42.59 9.60
CA GLY A 53 1.65 43.82 9.65
C GLY A 53 2.39 44.18 8.36
N GLY A 54 2.54 43.23 7.43
CA GLY A 54 3.23 43.43 6.15
C GLY A 54 4.74 43.22 6.20
N ASP A 55 5.27 42.57 7.24
CA ASP A 55 6.66 42.14 7.29
C ASP A 55 6.80 40.77 6.61
N LEU A 56 6.96 40.81 5.29
CA LEU A 56 6.82 39.64 4.42
C LEU A 56 8.17 38.99 4.14
N LEU A 57 8.21 37.66 4.28
CA LEU A 57 9.27 36.80 3.73
C LEU A 57 9.18 36.73 2.21
N TRP A 58 7.96 36.76 1.68
CA TRP A 58 7.69 36.72 0.24
C TRP A 58 6.41 37.45 -0.12
N ASP A 59 6.44 38.11 -1.26
CA ASP A 59 5.30 38.73 -1.92
C ASP A 59 5.43 38.49 -3.42
N SER A 60 4.47 37.79 -4.01
CA SER A 60 4.49 37.55 -5.46
C SER A 60 4.23 38.82 -6.28
N GLY A 61 3.74 39.90 -5.64
CA GLY A 61 3.04 40.96 -6.32
C GLY A 61 1.76 40.46 -6.99
N THR A 62 1.05 41.33 -7.71
CA THR A 62 -0.10 40.92 -8.51
C THR A 62 0.36 40.18 -9.75
N VAL A 63 0.11 38.87 -9.81
CA VAL A 63 0.36 38.02 -10.97
C VAL A 63 -0.91 37.93 -11.81
N ARG A 64 -0.82 38.24 -13.11
CA ARG A 64 -1.93 38.06 -14.06
C ARG A 64 -1.97 36.62 -14.55
N SER A 65 -2.72 35.77 -13.86
CA SER A 65 -2.89 34.37 -14.20
C SER A 65 -4.18 33.81 -13.60
N ALA A 66 -4.78 32.85 -14.30
CA ALA A 66 -5.88 32.03 -13.80
C ALA A 66 -5.39 30.82 -12.99
N ALA A 67 -4.09 30.55 -12.93
CA ALA A 67 -3.57 29.43 -12.15
C ALA A 67 -3.91 29.56 -10.65
N SER A 68 -4.38 28.47 -10.08
CA SER A 68 -4.69 28.32 -8.64
C SER A 68 -4.15 26.99 -8.07
N VAL A 69 -3.40 26.25 -8.88
CA VAL A 69 -2.67 25.03 -8.54
C VAL A 69 -1.24 25.16 -9.08
N ASP A 70 -0.32 24.36 -8.56
CA ASP A 70 1.08 24.34 -8.99
C ASP A 70 1.81 25.70 -8.84
N ILE A 71 1.53 26.44 -7.76
CA ILE A 71 2.19 27.72 -7.49
C ILE A 71 3.39 27.48 -6.58
N ALA A 72 4.59 27.37 -7.16
CA ALA A 72 5.80 27.15 -6.37
C ALA A 72 6.10 28.31 -5.41
N TRP A 73 6.56 27.96 -4.20
CA TRP A 73 7.20 28.88 -3.28
C TRP A 73 8.25 29.75 -3.98
N GLY A 74 8.10 31.07 -3.81
CA GLY A 74 8.98 32.08 -4.42
C GLY A 74 9.78 32.91 -3.42
N GLY A 75 9.73 32.57 -2.14
CA GLY A 75 10.53 33.24 -1.11
C GLY A 75 11.96 32.73 -0.98
N PRO A 76 12.69 33.15 0.07
CA PRO A 76 14.04 32.67 0.36
C PRO A 76 14.10 31.15 0.54
N ALA A 77 15.32 30.61 0.49
CA ALA A 77 15.57 29.21 0.85
C ALA A 77 15.06 28.93 2.26
N LEU A 78 14.30 27.85 2.41
CA LEU A 78 13.75 27.44 3.69
C LEU A 78 14.83 26.84 4.59
N THR A 79 14.73 27.06 5.90
CA THR A 79 15.58 26.42 6.92
C THR A 79 14.79 25.37 7.67
N SER A 80 15.46 24.47 8.38
CA SER A 80 14.83 23.44 9.20
C SER A 80 13.97 24.04 10.31
N MET A 81 12.83 23.39 10.59
CA MET A 81 11.88 23.78 11.66
C MET A 81 11.30 25.19 11.46
N GLN A 82 11.27 25.69 10.22
CA GLN A 82 10.76 27.01 9.88
C GLN A 82 9.28 26.92 9.54
N ARG A 83 8.45 27.59 10.34
CA ARG A 83 7.06 27.84 10.00
C ARG A 83 6.93 29.07 9.10
N VAL A 84 6.13 28.94 8.04
CA VAL A 84 5.79 30.01 7.11
C VAL A 84 4.27 30.13 7.05
N TRP A 85 3.77 31.31 7.40
CA TRP A 85 2.35 31.67 7.26
C TRP A 85 2.14 32.32 5.91
N TRP A 86 1.08 31.96 5.20
CA TRP A 86 0.77 32.55 3.90
C TRP A 86 -0.73 32.75 3.68
N ASP A 87 -1.06 33.74 2.87
CA ASP A 87 -2.40 33.97 2.35
C ASP A 87 -2.36 34.25 0.85
N VAL A 88 -3.55 34.20 0.22
CA VAL A 88 -3.72 34.60 -1.17
C VAL A 88 -4.82 35.66 -1.28
N GLU A 89 -4.54 36.69 -2.06
CA GLU A 89 -5.53 37.69 -2.46
C GLU A 89 -5.97 37.42 -3.90
N ILE A 90 -7.29 37.27 -4.09
CA ILE A 90 -7.91 37.21 -5.41
C ILE A 90 -9.02 38.26 -5.49
N ASP A 91 -9.05 39.02 -6.57
CA ASP A 91 -10.00 40.13 -6.79
C ASP A 91 -10.14 41.12 -5.61
N GLY A 92 -9.03 41.41 -4.93
CA GLY A 92 -9.01 42.34 -3.79
C GLY A 92 -9.53 41.75 -2.48
N VAL A 93 -9.90 40.46 -2.45
CA VAL A 93 -10.32 39.73 -1.26
C VAL A 93 -9.18 38.80 -0.84
N ARG A 94 -8.71 38.97 0.41
CA ARG A 94 -7.71 38.09 1.02
C ARG A 94 -8.38 36.86 1.63
N SER A 95 -7.72 35.71 1.53
CA SER A 95 -8.09 34.51 2.29
C SER A 95 -7.71 34.66 3.77
N GLU A 96 -8.27 33.79 4.61
CA GLU A 96 -7.65 33.50 5.91
C GLU A 96 -6.25 32.90 5.69
N PRO A 97 -5.27 33.24 6.54
CA PRO A 97 -3.92 32.70 6.41
C PRO A 97 -3.86 31.26 6.93
N ILE A 98 -3.09 30.43 6.24
CA ILE A 98 -2.68 29.10 6.70
C ILE A 98 -1.16 29.06 6.84
N TRP A 99 -0.60 27.93 7.24
CA TRP A 99 0.85 27.78 7.32
C TRP A 99 1.34 26.46 6.74
N PHE A 100 2.65 26.39 6.49
CA PHE A 100 3.39 25.14 6.41
C PHE A 100 4.64 25.27 7.27
N GLU A 101 5.17 24.15 7.75
CA GLU A 101 6.38 24.11 8.56
C GLU A 101 7.33 23.04 8.01
N THR A 102 8.60 23.39 7.86
CA THR A 102 9.62 22.45 7.40
C THR A 102 10.02 21.48 8.50
N GLY A 103 10.43 20.27 8.09
CA GLY A 103 11.03 19.28 8.96
C GLY A 103 12.50 19.58 9.27
N LEU A 104 13.29 18.52 9.38
CA LEU A 104 14.74 18.54 9.45
C LEU A 104 15.29 18.39 8.03
N LEU A 105 15.83 19.47 7.46
CA LEU A 105 16.26 19.52 6.05
C LEU A 105 17.68 18.98 5.82
N SER A 106 18.45 18.79 6.90
CA SER A 106 19.81 18.24 6.85
C SER A 106 19.96 17.09 7.88
N PRO A 107 20.76 16.05 7.57
CA PRO A 107 21.15 15.04 8.55
C PRO A 107 21.77 15.63 9.83
N ASP A 108 22.47 16.77 9.73
CA ASP A 108 23.09 17.47 10.86
C ASP A 108 22.08 18.15 11.79
N ASP A 109 20.84 18.35 11.34
CA ASP A 109 19.78 18.92 12.18
C ASP A 109 19.22 17.89 13.17
N TRP A 110 19.43 16.59 12.90
CA TRP A 110 19.03 15.54 13.80
C TRP A 110 19.85 15.56 15.08
N ARG A 111 19.16 15.39 16.21
CA ARG A 111 19.77 15.20 17.53
C ARG A 111 19.39 13.84 18.09
N GLY A 112 20.15 13.39 19.09
CA GLY A 112 19.98 12.09 19.71
C GLY A 112 20.61 10.94 18.94
N ASP A 113 20.92 9.91 19.71
CA ASP A 113 21.45 8.63 19.24
C ASP A 113 20.33 7.67 18.86
N TRP A 114 20.64 6.69 18.03
CA TRP A 114 19.80 5.51 17.88
C TRP A 114 19.94 4.63 19.13
N ILE A 115 18.83 4.26 19.76
CA ILE A 115 18.83 3.34 20.90
C ILE A 115 18.19 2.01 20.52
N GLU A 116 18.80 0.90 20.95
CA GLU A 116 18.30 -0.45 20.68
C GLU A 116 16.99 -0.70 21.44
N ALA A 117 16.01 -1.32 20.78
CA ALA A 117 14.73 -1.73 21.34
C ALA A 117 14.63 -3.26 21.35
N GLU A 118 15.40 -3.90 22.23
CA GLU A 118 15.37 -5.34 22.48
C GLU A 118 15.76 -5.63 23.94
N ASP A 119 15.32 -6.77 24.48
CA ASP A 119 15.74 -7.21 25.81
C ASP A 119 17.11 -7.92 25.79
N ASP A 120 17.62 -8.30 26.96
CA ASP A 120 18.91 -8.99 27.08
C ASP A 120 18.90 -10.41 26.50
N VAL A 121 17.74 -11.07 26.43
CA VAL A 121 17.63 -12.43 25.86
C VAL A 121 17.80 -12.36 24.36
N ALA A 122 17.07 -11.46 23.70
CA ALA A 122 17.14 -11.17 22.28
C ALA A 122 18.53 -10.66 21.87
N ALA A 123 19.10 -9.73 22.63
CA ALA A 123 20.45 -9.23 22.38
C ALA A 123 21.51 -10.34 22.48
N ALA A 124 21.39 -11.24 23.47
CA ALA A 124 22.31 -12.36 23.61
C ALA A 124 22.08 -13.45 22.54
N ASP A 125 20.85 -13.64 22.03
CA ASP A 125 20.60 -14.49 20.86
C ASP A 125 21.24 -13.91 19.60
N ARG A 126 21.11 -12.59 19.39
CA ARG A 126 21.77 -11.85 18.30
C ARG A 126 23.28 -11.99 18.37
N ALA A 127 23.86 -11.78 19.55
CA ALA A 127 25.30 -11.90 19.79
C ALA A 127 25.83 -13.33 19.63
N ALA A 128 24.96 -14.36 19.72
CA ALA A 128 25.36 -15.74 19.43
C ALA A 128 25.63 -15.98 17.93
N GLY A 129 25.14 -15.11 17.04
CA GLY A 129 25.52 -15.08 15.63
C GLY A 129 25.02 -16.27 14.83
N ALA A 130 23.73 -16.60 14.93
CA ALA A 130 23.12 -17.63 14.08
C ALA A 130 23.19 -17.22 12.61
N THR A 131 23.68 -18.11 11.74
CA THR A 131 23.82 -17.87 10.31
C THR A 131 23.12 -18.96 9.49
N TRP A 132 22.73 -18.60 8.28
CA TRP A 132 22.24 -19.55 7.28
C TRP A 132 23.41 -20.38 6.75
N VAL A 133 23.29 -21.70 6.87
CA VAL A 133 24.29 -22.67 6.39
C VAL A 133 23.64 -23.69 5.45
N TRP A 134 24.43 -24.31 4.57
CA TRP A 134 23.98 -25.34 3.65
C TRP A 134 25.07 -26.39 3.37
N SER A 135 24.81 -27.30 2.44
CA SER A 135 25.83 -28.18 1.85
C SER A 135 26.69 -27.45 0.82
N GLU A 136 27.75 -28.10 0.34
CA GLU A 136 28.65 -27.56 -0.67
C GLU A 136 27.96 -27.28 -2.03
N THR A 137 26.84 -27.93 -2.30
CA THR A 137 26.05 -27.74 -3.53
C THR A 137 24.82 -26.89 -3.22
N ALA A 138 24.85 -25.61 -3.60
CA ALA A 138 23.77 -24.67 -3.30
C ALA A 138 22.41 -25.12 -3.89
N LEU A 139 22.38 -25.48 -5.18
CA LEU A 139 21.20 -25.97 -5.89
C LEU A 139 21.26 -27.50 -5.99
N ASP A 140 20.59 -28.19 -5.08
CA ASP A 140 20.54 -29.65 -5.00
C ASP A 140 19.18 -30.09 -4.44
N ASP A 141 18.44 -30.86 -5.24
CA ASP A 141 17.07 -31.30 -4.95
C ASP A 141 17.01 -32.48 -3.96
N ARG A 142 18.17 -33.02 -3.57
CA ARG A 142 18.23 -34.10 -2.59
C ARG A 142 17.89 -33.55 -1.19
N PRO A 143 17.19 -34.33 -0.34
CA PRO A 143 17.07 -33.99 1.07
C PRO A 143 18.43 -33.98 1.77
N HIS A 144 18.73 -32.89 2.46
CA HIS A 144 19.94 -32.64 3.23
C HIS A 144 19.68 -32.84 4.71
N ALA A 145 20.36 -33.80 5.32
CA ALA A 145 20.32 -34.00 6.76
C ALA A 145 21.34 -33.10 7.45
N PHE A 146 20.87 -32.29 8.39
CA PHE A 146 21.68 -31.52 9.32
C PHE A 146 21.63 -32.19 10.68
N ARG A 147 22.80 -32.42 11.30
CA ARG A 147 22.90 -33.06 12.62
C ARG A 147 23.92 -32.35 13.51
N LEU A 148 23.54 -32.15 14.76
CA LEU A 148 24.40 -31.69 15.85
C LEU A 148 24.36 -32.72 16.98
N ASP A 149 25.53 -33.22 17.38
CA ASP A 149 25.72 -33.99 18.61
C ASP A 149 26.40 -33.08 19.65
N PHE A 150 25.85 -33.01 20.87
CA PHE A 150 26.40 -32.17 21.93
C PHE A 150 26.13 -32.71 23.33
N ASP A 151 26.95 -32.32 24.30
CA ASP A 151 26.72 -32.57 25.72
C ASP A 151 26.03 -31.37 26.38
N ALA A 152 24.83 -31.60 26.92
CA ALA A 152 24.15 -30.63 27.75
C ALA A 152 24.69 -30.69 29.19
N PRO A 153 24.76 -29.54 29.90
CA PRO A 153 25.41 -29.47 31.20
C PRO A 153 24.63 -30.24 32.28
N ALA A 154 25.32 -30.66 33.34
CA ALA A 154 24.73 -31.43 34.44
C ALA A 154 23.64 -30.67 35.21
N ASP A 155 23.68 -29.33 35.17
CA ASP A 155 22.75 -28.40 35.82
C ASP A 155 21.71 -27.81 34.86
N LEU A 156 21.44 -28.49 33.72
CA LEU A 156 20.38 -28.12 32.78
C LEU A 156 19.02 -28.14 33.47
N VAL A 157 18.27 -27.05 33.32
CA VAL A 157 16.89 -26.88 33.80
C VAL A 157 15.89 -27.13 32.68
N ARG A 158 16.11 -26.49 31.52
CA ARG A 158 15.30 -26.69 30.31
C ARG A 158 16.09 -26.36 29.05
N ALA A 159 15.60 -26.79 27.91
CA ALA A 159 16.14 -26.41 26.61
C ALA A 159 15.03 -25.91 25.67
N GLU A 160 15.41 -25.04 24.75
CA GLU A 160 14.59 -24.69 23.58
C GLU A 160 15.41 -25.02 22.32
N VAL A 161 14.81 -25.71 21.37
CA VAL A 161 15.42 -26.05 20.09
C VAL A 161 14.64 -25.33 19.00
N LEU A 162 15.26 -24.31 18.40
CA LEU A 162 14.67 -23.55 17.33
C LEU A 162 15.41 -23.78 16.03
N LEU A 163 14.68 -24.08 14.94
CA LEU A 163 15.23 -24.47 13.65
C LEU A 163 14.45 -23.83 12.50
N ALA A 164 15.10 -23.66 11.36
CA ALA A 164 14.47 -23.28 10.10
C ALA A 164 15.25 -23.91 8.95
N GLY A 165 14.54 -24.40 7.95
CA GLY A 165 15.10 -24.81 6.67
C GLY A 165 14.42 -24.03 5.57
N LYS A 166 15.17 -23.66 4.53
CA LYS A 166 14.66 -23.08 3.30
C LYS A 166 13.91 -24.13 2.51
N ASP A 167 12.79 -23.71 1.95
CA ASP A 167 11.88 -24.49 1.15
C ASP A 167 11.16 -25.62 1.90
N HIS A 168 11.79 -26.75 2.14
CA HIS A 168 11.08 -27.89 2.72
C HIS A 168 11.79 -28.44 3.94
N LEU A 169 11.34 -28.09 5.15
CA LEU A 169 11.80 -28.71 6.40
C LEU A 169 11.09 -30.06 6.62
N ARG A 170 11.53 -31.12 5.96
CA ARG A 170 10.89 -32.46 5.95
C ARG A 170 10.86 -33.21 7.29
N GLY A 171 11.62 -32.80 8.30
CA GLY A 171 11.62 -33.48 9.59
C GLY A 171 12.57 -32.86 10.61
N VAL A 172 12.22 -32.97 11.89
CA VAL A 172 13.05 -32.58 13.03
C VAL A 172 13.06 -33.70 14.05
N TRP A 173 14.23 -34.05 14.60
CA TRP A 173 14.38 -35.02 15.68
C TRP A 173 15.26 -34.48 16.80
N ILE A 174 14.84 -34.67 18.04
CA ILE A 174 15.56 -34.28 19.25
C ILE A 174 15.81 -35.55 20.06
N THR A 175 17.07 -35.91 20.23
CA THR A 175 17.52 -37.12 20.93
C THR A 175 16.88 -38.39 20.34
N GLY A 176 16.70 -38.43 19.02
CA GLY A 176 16.09 -39.52 18.26
C GLY A 176 14.55 -39.51 18.22
N ALA A 177 13.88 -38.69 19.04
CA ALA A 177 12.43 -38.53 19.00
C ALA A 177 12.03 -37.53 17.91
N ALA A 178 11.09 -37.89 17.03
CA ALA A 178 10.57 -36.97 16.03
C ALA A 178 9.73 -35.88 16.70
N SER A 179 10.03 -34.61 16.40
CA SER A 179 9.14 -33.51 16.71
C SER A 179 8.03 -33.47 15.66
N PRO A 180 6.77 -33.25 16.06
CA PRO A 180 5.75 -32.80 15.12
C PRO A 180 6.24 -31.56 14.38
N LEU A 181 5.94 -31.51 13.08
CA LEU A 181 6.05 -30.30 12.29
C LEU A 181 4.66 -29.70 12.28
N ASP A 182 4.53 -28.49 12.81
CA ASP A 182 3.25 -27.80 12.84
C ASP A 182 3.02 -27.15 11.47
N TRP A 183 2.42 -27.89 10.55
CA TRP A 183 2.00 -27.39 9.25
C TRP A 183 0.47 -27.38 9.20
N HIS A 184 -0.11 -26.22 8.92
CA HIS A 184 -1.57 -26.04 8.91
C HIS A 184 -2.20 -26.41 7.55
N PHE A 185 -1.56 -27.32 6.82
CA PHE A 185 -1.68 -27.39 5.38
C PHE A 185 -1.71 -28.86 4.91
N ASP A 186 -2.92 -29.40 4.75
CA ASP A 186 -3.21 -30.75 4.25
C ASP A 186 -3.05 -30.92 2.71
N TRP A 187 -2.35 -30.00 2.06
CA TRP A 187 -2.19 -29.90 0.60
C TRP A 187 -0.74 -30.25 0.22
N ASP A 188 -0.55 -31.19 -0.72
CA ASP A 188 0.74 -31.60 -1.31
C ASP A 188 1.38 -30.44 -2.08
N THR A 189 1.79 -29.37 -1.41
CA THR A 189 2.18 -28.13 -2.10
C THR A 189 3.56 -27.63 -1.80
N TYR A 190 4.01 -26.89 -2.81
CA TYR A 190 5.32 -26.33 -2.99
C TYR A 190 5.49 -24.98 -2.26
N LEU A 191 4.68 -24.64 -1.24
CA LEU A 191 4.97 -23.41 -0.50
C LEU A 191 6.16 -23.64 0.42
N PRO A 192 7.29 -22.97 0.15
CA PRO A 192 8.50 -23.17 0.90
C PRO A 192 8.31 -22.66 2.35
N PHE A 193 8.39 -23.51 3.38
CA PHE A 193 8.57 -23.03 4.75
C PHE A 193 9.89 -22.29 4.81
N TRP A 194 9.93 -21.00 5.21
CA TRP A 194 11.20 -20.40 5.61
C TRP A 194 11.13 -19.03 6.32
N GLY A 195 12.30 -18.47 6.66
CA GLY A 195 12.54 -17.09 7.06
C GLY A 195 12.66 -16.83 8.56
N THR A 196 12.02 -17.66 9.41
CA THR A 196 12.05 -17.49 10.87
C THR A 196 12.19 -18.84 11.59
N LEU A 197 13.00 -18.89 12.65
CA LEU A 197 13.23 -20.09 13.47
C LEU A 197 11.96 -20.47 14.25
N GLY A 198 11.43 -21.65 13.97
CA GLY A 198 10.32 -22.26 14.72
C GLY A 198 10.80 -23.05 15.93
N LEU A 199 10.01 -23.11 17.00
CA LEU A 199 10.29 -23.93 18.19
C LEU A 199 9.81 -25.37 17.99
N TYR A 200 10.67 -26.35 18.26
CA TYR A 200 10.36 -27.78 18.11
C TYR A 200 10.34 -28.52 19.45
N GLN A 201 9.45 -29.51 19.54
CA GLN A 201 9.20 -30.27 20.76
C GLN A 201 10.15 -31.46 20.88
N GLY A 202 10.75 -31.65 22.06
CA GLY A 202 11.58 -32.80 22.36
C GLY A 202 12.34 -32.66 23.68
N GLU A 203 12.90 -33.76 24.16
CA GLU A 203 13.64 -33.79 25.43
C GLU A 203 15.15 -33.66 25.21
N VAL A 204 15.74 -32.61 25.78
CA VAL A 204 17.18 -32.46 25.95
C VAL A 204 17.50 -32.72 27.42
N LYS A 205 18.35 -33.69 27.69
CA LYS A 205 18.72 -34.12 29.05
C LYS A 205 20.20 -33.86 29.35
N PRO A 206 20.61 -33.77 30.62
CA PRO A 206 22.03 -33.73 30.97
C PRO A 206 22.85 -34.85 30.30
N GLY A 207 24.03 -34.52 29.78
CA GLY A 207 24.88 -35.43 29.01
C GLY A 207 24.60 -35.38 27.50
N ARG A 208 24.84 -36.49 26.79
CA ARG A 208 24.83 -36.52 25.32
C ARG A 208 23.42 -36.45 24.73
N ASN A 209 23.24 -35.54 23.77
CA ASN A 209 22.02 -35.36 22.97
C ASN A 209 22.36 -35.17 21.49
N SER A 210 21.34 -35.31 20.64
CA SER A 210 21.42 -34.98 19.22
C SER A 210 20.25 -34.11 18.81
N VAL A 211 20.47 -33.18 17.89
CA VAL A 211 19.42 -32.45 17.16
C VAL A 211 19.63 -32.68 15.67
N CYS A 212 18.57 -33.08 14.98
CA CYS A 212 18.59 -33.49 13.58
C CYS A 212 17.49 -32.75 12.81
N ALA A 213 17.76 -32.28 11.60
CA ALA A 213 16.80 -31.68 10.69
C ALA A 213 17.00 -32.20 9.26
N LEU A 214 15.92 -32.48 8.54
CA LEU A 214 15.96 -32.85 7.12
C LEU A 214 15.39 -31.69 6.30
N VAL A 215 16.18 -31.11 5.42
CA VAL A 215 15.80 -29.93 4.62
C VAL A 215 15.99 -30.22 3.13
N GLU A 216 15.05 -29.82 2.30
CA GLU A 216 15.08 -30.00 0.85
C GLU A 216 14.81 -28.64 0.18
N ALA A 217 15.64 -28.29 -0.81
CA ALA A 217 15.58 -27.01 -1.49
C ALA A 217 14.89 -27.13 -2.85
N ASP A 218 14.14 -26.11 -3.24
CA ASP A 218 13.58 -26.02 -4.59
C ASP A 218 14.70 -25.71 -5.59
N THR A 219 14.76 -26.49 -6.66
CA THR A 219 15.70 -26.29 -7.78
C THR A 219 15.01 -25.83 -9.07
N THR A 220 13.68 -25.68 -9.03
CA THR A 220 12.86 -25.11 -10.10
C THR A 220 11.70 -24.35 -9.49
N GLY A 221 11.26 -23.23 -10.09
CA GLY A 221 10.13 -22.46 -9.60
C GLY A 221 9.68 -21.35 -10.55
N PHE A 222 8.56 -20.71 -10.21
CA PHE A 222 8.03 -19.54 -10.93
C PHE A 222 8.98 -18.33 -10.82
N PHE A 223 9.52 -18.10 -9.62
CA PHE A 223 10.62 -17.17 -9.40
C PHE A 223 11.98 -17.86 -9.58
N PRO A 224 13.05 -17.12 -9.89
CA PRO A 224 14.40 -17.66 -9.93
C PRO A 224 14.78 -18.37 -8.61
N VAL A 225 15.28 -19.61 -8.72
CA VAL A 225 15.81 -20.37 -7.57
C VAL A 225 17.26 -20.00 -7.29
N ASP A 226 17.65 -20.03 -6.02
CA ASP A 226 18.94 -19.53 -5.55
C ASP A 226 19.71 -20.49 -4.62
N GLY A 227 19.11 -21.62 -4.23
CA GLY A 227 19.76 -22.68 -3.45
C GLY A 227 18.96 -23.06 -2.21
N GLY A 228 19.57 -23.86 -1.32
CA GLY A 228 19.02 -24.22 -0.01
C GLY A 228 19.70 -23.51 1.16
N ALA A 229 19.08 -23.55 2.34
CA ALA A 229 19.65 -23.01 3.57
C ALA A 229 19.02 -23.62 4.83
N PHE A 230 19.75 -23.57 5.94
CA PHE A 230 19.34 -24.08 7.24
C PHE A 230 19.93 -23.19 8.34
N ALA A 231 19.16 -22.93 9.39
CA ALA A 231 19.63 -22.24 10.59
C ALA A 231 19.10 -22.92 11.86
N ALA A 232 19.85 -22.75 12.94
CA ALA A 232 19.50 -23.29 14.24
C ALA A 232 19.90 -22.34 15.37
N LEU A 233 19.09 -22.30 16.42
CA LEU A 233 19.41 -21.71 17.72
C LEU A 233 18.89 -22.64 18.82
N ILE A 234 19.80 -23.15 19.65
CA ILE A 234 19.47 -23.98 20.81
C ILE A 234 19.84 -23.20 22.06
N ARG A 235 18.87 -22.99 22.96
CA ARG A 235 19.06 -22.33 24.25
C ARG A 235 19.04 -23.38 25.36
N LEU A 236 20.10 -23.45 26.15
CA LEU A 236 20.25 -24.35 27.30
C LEU A 236 20.23 -23.53 28.58
N TYR A 237 19.12 -23.58 29.30
CA TYR A 237 18.91 -22.82 30.54
C TYR A 237 19.48 -23.61 31.72
N ARG A 238 20.31 -22.97 32.52
CA ARG A 238 21.04 -23.59 33.63
C ARG A 238 20.49 -23.13 34.98
N ALA A 239 20.75 -23.91 36.03
CA ALA A 239 20.27 -23.63 37.39
C ALA A 239 20.81 -22.32 37.99
N ASP A 240 21.94 -21.81 37.49
CA ASP A 240 22.52 -20.52 37.88
C ASP A 240 21.88 -19.31 37.17
N GLY A 241 20.88 -19.54 36.30
CA GLY A 241 20.22 -18.51 35.49
C GLY A 241 20.92 -18.20 34.17
N SER A 242 22.11 -18.76 33.91
CA SER A 242 22.80 -18.56 32.63
C SER A 242 22.15 -19.38 31.50
N VAL A 243 22.21 -18.85 30.29
CA VAL A 243 21.70 -19.52 29.07
C VAL A 243 22.84 -19.73 28.10
N LYS A 244 23.22 -21.00 27.89
CA LYS A 244 24.20 -21.36 26.85
C LYS A 244 23.48 -21.46 25.51
N ARG A 245 24.01 -20.81 24.48
CA ARG A 245 23.47 -20.78 23.12
C ARG A 245 24.34 -21.62 22.19
N ILE A 246 23.72 -22.45 21.36
CA ILE A 246 24.39 -23.20 20.29
C ILE A 246 23.69 -22.84 18.98
N VAL A 247 24.45 -22.39 17.99
CA VAL A 247 23.90 -21.94 16.70
C VAL A 247 24.38 -22.83 15.53
N SER A 248 23.74 -22.69 14.37
CA SER A 248 24.22 -23.23 13.09
C SER A 248 25.65 -22.73 12.81
N SER A 249 26.62 -23.63 12.95
CA SER A 249 28.06 -23.32 12.95
C SER A 249 28.87 -24.58 12.63
N ALA A 250 30.21 -24.51 12.70
CA ALA A 250 31.12 -25.63 12.41
C ALA A 250 30.93 -26.89 13.30
N GLY A 251 30.13 -26.80 14.38
CA GLY A 251 29.73 -27.96 15.19
C GLY A 251 28.71 -28.87 14.51
N TRP A 252 27.95 -28.34 13.55
CA TRP A 252 26.95 -29.10 12.79
C TRP A 252 27.59 -29.96 11.70
N ARG A 253 26.88 -30.99 11.28
CA ARG A 253 27.25 -31.88 10.17
C ARG A 253 26.12 -31.93 9.15
N VAL A 254 26.46 -31.99 7.87
CA VAL A 254 25.51 -32.07 6.76
C VAL A 254 25.82 -33.24 5.83
N GLN A 255 24.78 -33.94 5.39
CA GLN A 255 24.88 -35.01 4.40
C GLN A 255 23.65 -35.01 3.48
N PRO A 256 23.83 -34.83 2.16
CA PRO A 256 22.77 -35.09 1.18
C PRO A 256 22.43 -36.59 1.16
N SER A 257 21.14 -36.92 1.06
CA SER A 257 20.63 -38.30 1.03
C SER A 257 21.13 -39.15 2.21
N PRO A 258 20.72 -38.83 3.46
CA PRO A 258 21.21 -39.53 4.63
C PRO A 258 20.85 -41.02 4.63
N ALA A 259 21.70 -41.84 5.26
CA ALA A 259 21.42 -43.26 5.48
C ALA A 259 20.22 -43.46 6.43
N PRO A 260 19.55 -44.63 6.41
CA PRO A 260 18.58 -44.97 7.44
C PRO A 260 19.18 -44.87 8.86
N ALA A 261 18.35 -44.58 9.86
CA ALA A 261 18.75 -44.42 11.27
C ALA A 261 19.76 -43.28 11.56
N TRP A 262 19.96 -42.35 10.62
CA TRP A 262 20.84 -41.18 10.81
C TRP A 262 20.43 -40.26 11.97
N THR A 263 19.22 -40.40 12.50
CA THR A 263 18.68 -39.63 13.63
C THR A 263 18.94 -40.29 14.99
N ASP A 264 19.41 -41.55 15.02
CA ASP A 264 19.67 -42.30 16.25
C ASP A 264 20.78 -41.64 17.09
N ALA A 265 20.64 -41.64 18.42
CA ALA A 265 21.60 -40.98 19.32
C ALA A 265 23.04 -41.51 19.21
N ALA A 266 23.23 -42.76 18.76
CA ALA A 266 24.53 -43.42 18.61
C ALA A 266 25.11 -43.36 17.18
N PHE A 267 24.43 -42.71 16.23
CA PHE A 267 24.87 -42.65 14.84
C PHE A 267 26.22 -41.93 14.69
N ASP A 268 27.09 -42.44 13.83
CA ASP A 268 28.41 -41.89 13.57
C ASP A 268 28.38 -40.90 12.40
N THR A 269 28.76 -39.65 12.67
CA THR A 269 28.82 -38.56 11.70
C THR A 269 30.23 -38.26 11.20
N ALA A 270 31.23 -39.11 11.48
CA ALA A 270 32.63 -38.87 11.12
C ALA A 270 32.85 -38.67 9.60
N GLY A 271 31.98 -39.22 8.75
CA GLY A 271 32.04 -39.05 7.29
C GLY A 271 31.21 -37.90 6.74
N TRP A 272 30.49 -37.15 7.57
CA TRP A 272 29.61 -36.06 7.12
C TRP A 272 30.39 -34.76 6.97
N ALA A 273 29.99 -33.92 6.02
CA ALA A 273 30.62 -32.64 5.78
C ALA A 273 30.28 -31.63 6.90
N VAL A 274 31.13 -30.63 7.08
CA VAL A 274 30.78 -29.43 7.84
C VAL A 274 29.96 -28.52 6.92
N PRO A 275 28.79 -28.02 7.34
CA PRO A 275 28.01 -27.12 6.50
C PRO A 275 28.75 -25.79 6.29
N GLN A 276 28.59 -25.22 5.11
CA GLN A 276 29.19 -23.95 4.70
C GLN A 276 28.15 -22.83 4.78
N PRO A 277 28.53 -21.53 4.77
CA PRO A 277 27.56 -20.45 4.57
C PRO A 277 26.67 -20.74 3.36
N SER A 278 25.36 -20.50 3.50
CA SER A 278 24.42 -20.72 2.40
C SER A 278 24.78 -19.89 1.17
N GLY A 279 24.65 -20.49 -0.02
CA GLY A 279 24.75 -19.78 -1.29
C GLY A 279 23.45 -19.14 -1.76
N ALA A 280 22.34 -19.39 -1.06
CA ALA A 280 21.03 -18.81 -1.38
C ALA A 280 20.98 -17.30 -1.07
N ASN A 281 20.09 -16.59 -1.75
CA ASN A 281 19.89 -15.16 -1.56
C ASN A 281 19.11 -14.87 -0.27
N VAL A 282 19.75 -15.07 0.89
CA VAL A 282 19.16 -14.76 2.19
C VAL A 282 19.95 -13.76 3.01
N HIS A 283 19.26 -12.66 3.26
CA HIS A 283 19.75 -11.51 4.00
C HIS A 283 19.04 -11.34 5.35
N ASN A 284 17.98 -12.10 5.59
CA ASN A 284 17.09 -11.98 6.73
C ASN A 284 17.71 -12.59 8.01
N ASP A 285 17.32 -12.07 9.16
CA ASP A 285 17.73 -12.60 10.47
C ASP A 285 16.79 -13.76 10.86
N PRO A 286 17.30 -14.97 11.14
CA PRO A 286 16.45 -16.13 11.38
C PRO A 286 15.77 -16.11 12.75
N ARG A 287 16.13 -15.25 13.71
CA ARG A 287 15.64 -15.32 15.09
C ARG A 287 14.11 -15.19 15.18
N PRO A 288 13.46 -15.79 16.19
CA PRO A 288 12.01 -15.66 16.38
C PRO A 288 11.59 -14.21 16.70
N PRO A 289 10.28 -13.88 16.63
CA PRO A 289 9.76 -12.61 17.08
C PRO A 289 10.11 -12.30 18.54
N GLU A 290 10.24 -11.01 18.83
CA GLU A 290 10.67 -10.47 20.11
C GLU A 290 9.53 -9.63 20.74
N PRO A 291 9.42 -9.53 22.08
CA PRO A 291 8.45 -8.66 22.74
C PRO A 291 8.61 -7.20 22.30
N ALA A 292 7.52 -6.43 22.31
CA ALA A 292 7.65 -4.97 22.19
C ALA A 292 8.27 -4.40 23.48
N MET A 293 9.01 -3.30 23.35
CA MET A 293 9.77 -2.70 24.44
C MET A 293 9.18 -1.37 24.86
N HIS A 294 9.07 -1.14 26.17
CA HIS A 294 8.88 0.19 26.74
C HIS A 294 10.22 0.92 26.79
N LEU A 295 10.27 2.14 26.27
CA LEU A 295 11.41 3.06 26.39
C LEU A 295 10.95 4.38 26.97
N ARG A 296 11.64 4.93 27.97
CA ARG A 296 11.26 6.21 28.60
C ARG A 296 12.43 7.06 29.07
N THR A 297 12.22 8.36 29.13
CA THR A 297 13.08 9.32 29.85
C THR A 297 12.24 10.39 30.56
N SER A 298 12.74 10.89 31.68
CA SER A 298 12.14 12.04 32.41
C SER A 298 12.94 13.30 32.13
N PHE A 299 12.26 14.45 32.07
CA PHE A 299 12.88 15.77 31.93
C PHE A 299 12.08 16.82 32.71
N THR A 300 12.63 18.02 32.89
CA THR A 300 11.98 19.09 33.67
C THR A 300 11.88 20.36 32.86
N VAL A 301 10.73 21.04 32.93
CA VAL A 301 10.44 22.28 32.21
C VAL A 301 9.98 23.36 33.19
N ASP A 302 10.82 24.36 33.42
CA ASP A 302 10.54 25.46 34.37
C ASP A 302 10.22 26.79 33.69
N ARG A 303 10.34 26.85 32.35
CA ARG A 303 10.13 28.06 31.55
C ARG A 303 8.81 27.99 30.76
N PRO A 304 8.13 29.13 30.50
CA PRO A 304 6.90 29.12 29.70
C PRO A 304 7.17 28.73 28.25
N VAL A 305 6.54 27.63 27.81
CA VAL A 305 6.67 27.04 26.47
C VAL A 305 5.89 27.88 25.45
N ALA A 306 6.52 28.16 24.31
CA ALA A 306 5.90 28.78 23.13
C ALA A 306 5.49 27.73 22.09
N ALA A 307 6.32 26.70 21.87
CA ALA A 307 6.04 25.59 20.97
C ALA A 307 6.85 24.35 21.38
N ALA A 308 6.34 23.16 21.08
CA ALA A 308 7.11 21.93 21.19
C ALA A 308 6.87 21.00 19.99
N ARG A 309 7.94 20.41 19.47
CA ARG A 309 7.92 19.49 18.31
C ARG A 309 8.64 18.20 18.65
N LEU A 310 7.99 17.07 18.41
CA LEU A 310 8.64 15.77 18.44
C LEU A 310 8.99 15.35 17.01
N TYR A 311 10.26 15.00 16.79
CA TYR A 311 10.76 14.33 15.60
C TYR A 311 11.11 12.91 16.00
N ALA A 312 10.43 11.91 15.45
CA ALA A 312 10.62 10.52 15.86
C ALA A 312 10.53 9.55 14.68
N THR A 313 11.29 8.47 14.78
CA THR A 313 11.32 7.37 13.82
C THR A 313 11.83 6.09 14.49
N ALA A 314 11.59 4.94 13.87
CA ALA A 314 12.07 3.66 14.34
C ALA A 314 12.47 2.73 13.18
N LEU A 315 13.56 1.99 13.36
CA LEU A 315 13.74 0.71 12.67
C LEU A 315 12.87 -0.30 13.42
N GLY A 316 11.62 -0.42 12.99
CA GLY A 316 10.54 -1.12 13.72
C GLY A 316 9.23 -0.37 13.52
N ALA A 317 8.36 -0.39 14.53
CA ALA A 317 7.29 0.59 14.68
C ALA A 317 7.25 1.11 16.12
N TYR A 318 6.72 2.32 16.32
CA TYR A 318 6.65 2.98 17.63
C TYR A 318 5.28 3.63 17.88
N ASP A 319 4.90 3.69 19.15
CA ASP A 319 3.83 4.56 19.70
C ASP A 319 4.46 5.47 20.76
N ALA A 320 4.62 6.76 20.43
CA ALA A 320 5.22 7.74 21.34
C ALA A 320 4.16 8.41 22.21
N ARG A 321 4.51 8.63 23.47
CA ARG A 321 3.63 9.19 24.49
C ARG A 321 4.38 10.27 25.28
N ILE A 322 3.65 11.32 25.65
CA ILE A 322 4.13 12.35 26.57
C ILE A 322 3.11 12.45 27.71
N ASN A 323 3.61 12.28 28.94
CA ASN A 323 2.82 12.39 30.17
C ASN A 323 1.54 11.53 30.17
N GLY A 324 1.65 10.25 29.78
CA GLY A 324 0.53 9.31 29.74
C GLY A 324 -0.34 9.37 28.48
N VAL A 325 -0.06 10.28 27.54
CA VAL A 325 -0.93 10.53 26.38
C VAL A 325 -0.19 10.37 25.06
N ALA A 326 -0.74 9.57 24.14
CA ALA A 326 -0.19 9.36 22.79
C ALA A 326 -0.04 10.69 22.03
N VAL A 327 1.09 10.87 21.35
CA VAL A 327 1.42 12.12 20.62
C VAL A 327 0.73 12.23 19.26
N SER A 328 0.23 11.12 18.73
CA SER A 328 -0.43 11.02 17.42
C SER A 328 -1.50 9.94 17.43
N ASN A 329 -2.43 10.00 16.46
CA ASN A 329 -3.35 8.91 16.15
C ASN A 329 -2.77 7.94 15.12
N ALA A 330 -1.64 8.28 14.50
CA ALA A 330 -0.94 7.44 13.56
C ALA A 330 -0.56 6.12 14.23
N ILE A 331 -0.87 5.02 13.57
CA ILE A 331 -0.47 3.67 13.99
C ILE A 331 0.64 3.16 13.09
N LEU A 332 1.37 2.15 13.55
CA LEU A 332 2.47 1.55 12.78
C LEU A 332 3.47 2.61 12.24
N ALA A 333 3.76 3.67 12.99
CA ALA A 333 4.76 4.65 12.58
C ALA A 333 6.18 4.10 12.88
N PRO A 334 7.20 4.29 12.02
CA PRO A 334 7.10 4.74 10.64
C PRO A 334 6.60 3.66 9.69
N GLU A 335 6.06 4.11 8.56
CA GLU A 335 5.57 3.24 7.50
C GLU A 335 6.70 2.51 6.73
N ILE A 336 6.38 1.38 6.11
CA ILE A 336 7.31 0.52 5.34
C ILE A 336 8.02 1.28 4.22
N THR A 337 9.36 1.31 4.18
CA THR A 337 10.18 1.95 3.13
C THR A 337 11.18 1.00 2.48
N VAL A 338 11.81 1.43 1.39
CA VAL A 338 13.10 0.90 0.91
C VAL A 338 14.20 1.31 1.91
N ALA A 339 14.26 0.59 3.03
CA ALA A 339 15.03 1.00 4.22
C ALA A 339 16.55 1.10 4.00
N GLN A 340 17.09 0.55 2.91
CA GLN A 340 18.50 0.73 2.52
C GLN A 340 18.80 2.11 1.91
N ASP A 341 17.79 2.85 1.47
CA ASP A 341 17.93 4.21 0.94
C ASP A 341 17.46 5.25 1.96
N HIS A 342 16.27 5.04 2.54
CA HIS A 342 15.70 5.99 3.49
C HIS A 342 14.70 5.35 4.46
N LEU A 343 14.45 6.07 5.55
CA LEU A 343 13.39 5.79 6.51
C LEU A 343 12.56 7.06 6.75
N LEU A 344 11.27 6.87 6.98
CA LEU A 344 10.38 7.97 7.30
C LEU A 344 10.49 8.39 8.77
N TYR A 345 10.47 9.68 9.05
CA TYR A 345 10.21 10.21 10.39
C TYR A 345 8.96 11.06 10.39
N GLN A 346 8.31 11.13 11.55
CA GLN A 346 7.12 11.94 11.74
C GLN A 346 7.46 13.18 12.56
N VAL A 347 6.73 14.26 12.29
CA VAL A 347 6.78 15.50 13.05
C VAL A 347 5.45 15.71 13.75
N GLN A 348 5.44 15.80 15.07
CA GLN A 348 4.23 16.06 15.86
C GLN A 348 4.31 17.39 16.59
N ASP A 349 3.23 18.18 16.53
CA ASP A 349 3.02 19.30 17.45
C ASP A 349 2.56 18.75 18.80
N VAL A 350 3.44 18.87 19.80
CA VAL A 350 3.20 18.39 21.16
C VAL A 350 3.19 19.52 22.18
N THR A 351 2.98 20.75 21.72
CA THR A 351 3.00 21.96 22.56
C THR A 351 2.09 21.81 23.78
N ASP A 352 0.85 21.37 23.56
CA ASP A 352 -0.16 21.20 24.60
C ASP A 352 0.07 19.99 25.52
N ARG A 353 1.13 19.20 25.27
CA ARG A 353 1.48 18.02 26.08
C ARG A 353 2.57 18.30 27.11
N ILE A 354 3.28 19.42 26.97
CA ILE A 354 4.34 19.83 27.90
C ILE A 354 3.72 20.59 29.06
N VAL A 355 4.04 20.18 30.29
CA VAL A 355 3.57 20.82 31.52
C VAL A 355 4.74 21.41 32.33
N PRO A 356 4.52 22.41 33.19
CA PRO A 356 5.56 22.86 34.12
C PRO A 356 5.99 21.75 35.09
N GLY A 357 7.29 21.66 35.39
CA GLY A 357 7.87 20.65 36.26
C GLY A 357 8.27 19.37 35.52
N GLU A 358 8.13 18.22 36.17
CA GLU A 358 8.51 16.92 35.61
C GLU A 358 7.60 16.52 34.46
N ASN A 359 8.22 16.09 33.36
CA ASN A 359 7.58 15.51 32.20
C ASN A 359 8.25 14.17 31.86
N VAL A 360 7.54 13.31 31.15
CA VAL A 360 8.06 12.04 30.62
C VAL A 360 7.82 11.97 29.13
N LEU A 361 8.87 11.64 28.39
CA LEU A 361 8.80 11.22 27.00
C LEU A 361 9.03 9.71 26.95
N ALA A 362 8.12 9.01 26.31
CA ALA A 362 8.09 7.55 26.27
C ALA A 362 7.73 7.04 24.88
N ALA A 363 8.11 5.80 24.58
CA ALA A 363 7.71 5.10 23.38
C ALA A 363 7.57 3.60 23.65
N LEU A 364 6.51 3.00 23.12
CA LEU A 364 6.41 1.56 22.94
C LEU A 364 6.99 1.23 21.56
N VAL A 365 7.91 0.28 21.44
CA VAL A 365 8.56 -0.08 20.17
C VAL A 365 8.38 -1.56 19.88
N GLY A 366 7.70 -1.87 18.78
CA GLY A 366 7.43 -3.22 18.30
C GLY A 366 8.06 -3.48 16.92
N ASP A 367 7.72 -4.62 16.32
CA ASP A 367 8.42 -5.07 15.12
C ASP A 367 8.11 -4.23 13.87
N GLY A 368 6.86 -3.76 13.71
CA GLY A 368 6.43 -3.06 12.49
C GLY A 368 6.75 -3.87 11.22
N TRP A 369 6.87 -3.22 10.07
CA TRP A 369 7.33 -3.93 8.86
C TRP A 369 8.83 -4.23 8.89
N TYR A 370 9.64 -3.38 9.52
CA TYR A 370 11.09 -3.54 9.49
C TYR A 370 11.55 -4.88 10.06
N ALA A 371 10.97 -5.28 11.20
CA ALA A 371 11.39 -6.48 11.91
C ALA A 371 10.40 -7.65 11.80
N SER A 372 9.13 -7.45 11.41
CA SER A 372 8.21 -8.59 11.22
C SER A 372 8.71 -9.51 10.11
N ALA A 373 8.30 -10.77 10.15
CA ALA A 373 8.37 -11.61 8.95
C ALA A 373 7.57 -10.98 7.79
N PHE A 374 8.16 -10.90 6.61
CA PHE A 374 7.56 -10.23 5.45
C PHE A 374 7.75 -11.01 4.14
N GLY A 375 6.77 -10.87 3.23
CA GLY A 375 6.61 -11.63 1.99
C GLY A 375 6.28 -13.12 2.22
N TRP A 376 5.99 -13.84 1.14
CA TRP A 376 5.70 -15.29 1.19
C TRP A 376 6.90 -16.14 1.64
N ARG A 377 8.11 -15.54 1.67
CA ARG A 377 9.31 -16.16 2.24
C ARG A 377 9.39 -16.00 3.78
N ILE A 378 8.44 -15.29 4.41
CA ILE A 378 8.30 -15.09 5.87
C ILE A 378 9.61 -14.60 6.50
N GLU A 379 10.22 -13.61 5.85
CA GLU A 379 11.56 -13.13 6.18
C GLU A 379 11.54 -12.08 7.27
N ARG A 380 12.06 -12.44 8.44
CA ARG A 380 12.23 -11.50 9.53
C ARG A 380 13.40 -10.55 9.26
N TYR A 381 13.22 -9.25 9.54
CA TYR A 381 14.22 -8.23 9.20
C TYR A 381 14.50 -8.14 7.70
N ALA A 382 13.44 -8.29 6.88
CA ALA A 382 13.52 -8.31 5.41
C ALA A 382 14.11 -7.04 4.77
N PHE A 383 14.12 -5.91 5.48
CA PHE A 383 14.51 -4.60 4.93
C PHE A 383 15.86 -4.10 5.44
N GLY A 384 16.50 -4.80 6.37
CA GLY A 384 17.80 -4.42 6.90
C GLY A 384 18.14 -5.13 8.21
N PRO A 385 19.34 -4.89 8.76
CA PRO A 385 19.86 -5.67 9.87
C PRO A 385 19.20 -5.33 11.21
N ALA A 386 18.90 -6.37 11.99
CA ALA A 386 18.55 -6.28 13.41
C ALA A 386 19.59 -5.50 14.24
N PRO A 387 19.25 -5.01 15.45
CA PRO A 387 17.93 -5.08 16.10
C PRO A 387 17.03 -3.90 15.72
N ARG A 388 15.80 -3.91 16.25
CA ARG A 388 14.93 -2.73 16.29
C ARG A 388 15.61 -1.56 17.00
N ARG A 389 15.35 -0.33 16.55
CA ARG A 389 15.95 0.88 17.11
C ARG A 389 14.96 2.04 17.08
N LEU A 390 15.05 2.92 18.09
CA LEU A 390 14.30 4.17 18.17
C LEU A 390 15.26 5.36 18.04
N ARG A 391 14.82 6.42 17.36
CA ARG A 391 15.45 7.74 17.44
C ARG A 391 14.38 8.80 17.64
N ALA A 392 14.55 9.63 18.65
CA ALA A 392 13.62 10.72 18.92
C ALA A 392 14.33 11.98 19.40
N ALA A 393 13.82 13.12 18.98
CA ALA A 393 14.27 14.44 19.40
C ALA A 393 13.05 15.34 19.63
N LEU A 394 12.84 15.75 20.88
CA LEU A 394 11.83 16.71 21.29
C LEU A 394 12.48 18.07 21.44
N ARG A 395 12.07 19.04 20.61
CA ARG A 395 12.44 20.45 20.75
C ARG A 395 11.38 21.19 21.54
N ILE A 396 11.80 22.00 22.50
CA ILE A 396 10.94 22.88 23.29
C ILE A 396 11.43 24.31 23.11
N ASP A 397 10.65 25.14 22.43
CA ASP A 397 10.92 26.57 22.26
C ASP A 397 10.17 27.36 23.33
N TYR A 398 10.84 28.33 23.95
CA TYR A 398 10.30 29.12 25.05
C TYR A 398 9.93 30.54 24.61
N THR A 399 9.04 31.16 25.39
CA THR A 399 8.58 32.54 25.15
C THR A 399 9.68 33.61 25.29
N ASP A 400 10.82 33.27 25.89
CA ASP A 400 12.00 34.14 26.01
C ASP A 400 12.95 34.06 24.80
N GLY A 401 12.63 33.20 23.81
CA GLY A 401 13.42 32.97 22.61
C GLY A 401 14.49 31.88 22.72
N GLY A 402 14.66 31.26 23.89
CA GLY A 402 15.52 30.09 24.08
C GLY A 402 14.86 28.78 23.65
N SER A 403 15.65 27.70 23.56
CA SER A 403 15.13 26.35 23.33
C SER A 403 15.94 25.28 24.03
N ASP A 404 15.27 24.18 24.38
CA ASP A 404 15.87 22.96 24.92
C ASP A 404 15.57 21.75 24.03
N TRP A 405 16.38 20.70 24.17
CA TRP A 405 16.20 19.43 23.46
C TRP A 405 16.20 18.27 24.45
N VAL A 406 15.25 17.36 24.29
CA VAL A 406 15.20 16.06 24.96
C VAL A 406 15.33 15.00 23.88
N THR A 407 16.36 14.16 23.96
CA THR A 407 16.74 13.27 22.85
C THR A 407 16.96 11.85 23.32
N THR A 408 16.89 10.88 22.40
CA THR A 408 17.30 9.50 22.66
C THR A 408 18.81 9.43 22.96
N ASP A 409 19.17 8.78 24.07
CA ASP A 409 20.54 8.60 24.55
C ASP A 409 20.62 7.43 25.56
N ARG A 410 21.74 7.32 26.29
CA ARG A 410 21.99 6.25 27.27
C ARG A 410 21.22 6.39 28.58
N ASP A 411 20.64 7.56 28.86
CA ASP A 411 19.92 7.83 30.09
C ASP A 411 18.46 7.33 30.01
N TRP A 412 17.99 7.01 28.80
CA TRP A 412 16.73 6.32 28.59
C TRP A 412 16.71 4.96 29.29
N ARG A 413 15.52 4.59 29.77
CA ARG A 413 15.24 3.33 30.44
C ARG A 413 14.41 2.42 29.56
N ILE A 414 14.71 1.12 29.59
CA ILE A 414 14.06 0.08 28.77
C ILE A 414 13.57 -1.09 29.62
N ALA A 415 12.39 -1.63 29.28
CA ALA A 415 11.81 -2.85 29.83
C ALA A 415 10.88 -3.54 28.82
N SER A 416 10.69 -4.85 28.92
CA SER A 416 9.70 -5.58 28.10
C SER A 416 8.28 -5.12 28.43
N SER A 417 7.40 -5.12 27.43
CA SER A 417 5.99 -4.76 27.58
C SER A 417 5.08 -5.99 27.75
N ALA A 418 3.77 -5.73 27.87
CA ALA A 418 2.73 -6.75 27.82
C ALA A 418 2.53 -7.39 26.43
N ILE A 419 3.11 -6.80 25.37
CA ILE A 419 3.10 -7.36 24.02
C ILE A 419 4.27 -8.34 23.89
N LEU A 420 3.94 -9.62 23.86
CA LEU A 420 4.92 -10.72 23.80
C LEU A 420 5.44 -10.97 22.39
N THR A 421 4.59 -10.76 21.39
CA THR A 421 4.92 -10.79 19.95
C THR A 421 3.99 -9.84 19.22
N SER A 422 4.45 -9.18 18.17
CA SER A 422 3.63 -8.35 17.31
C SER A 422 4.13 -8.43 15.88
N GLU A 423 3.44 -9.16 15.01
CA GLU A 423 3.88 -9.35 13.61
C GLU A 423 2.79 -8.96 12.64
N ILE A 424 3.17 -8.33 11.51
CA ILE A 424 2.23 -7.86 10.49
C ILE A 424 1.32 -8.99 9.98
N TYR A 425 1.85 -10.20 9.74
CA TYR A 425 1.07 -11.31 9.20
C TYR A 425 0.46 -12.22 10.27
N ASP A 426 1.19 -12.48 11.35
CA ASP A 426 0.80 -13.51 12.32
C ASP A 426 -0.14 -13.02 13.42
N GLY A 427 -0.15 -11.70 13.68
CA GLY A 427 -0.97 -11.07 14.72
C GLY A 427 -0.18 -10.64 15.96
N GLU A 428 -0.92 -10.27 17.01
CA GLU A 428 -0.34 -9.80 18.28
C GLU A 428 -0.72 -10.72 19.45
N THR A 429 0.27 -11.08 20.28
CA THR A 429 0.03 -11.78 21.55
C THR A 429 0.27 -10.83 22.71
N TYR A 430 -0.79 -10.58 23.49
CA TYR A 430 -0.82 -9.64 24.61
C TYR A 430 -1.17 -10.35 25.92
N ASP A 431 -0.41 -10.05 26.97
CA ASP A 431 -0.67 -10.55 28.33
C ASP A 431 -0.84 -9.39 29.31
N ALA A 432 -2.10 -9.05 29.61
CA ALA A 432 -2.45 -7.93 30.47
C ALA A 432 -1.91 -8.07 31.90
N ARG A 433 -1.57 -9.30 32.34
CA ARG A 433 -0.94 -9.52 33.66
C ARG A 433 0.44 -8.86 33.76
N LEU A 434 1.06 -8.52 32.62
CA LEU A 434 2.37 -7.91 32.50
C LEU A 434 2.31 -6.39 32.27
N GLU A 435 1.11 -5.79 32.26
CA GLU A 435 0.99 -4.34 32.16
C GLU A 435 1.70 -3.62 33.30
N VAL A 436 2.29 -2.48 32.98
CA VAL A 436 2.97 -1.61 33.95
C VAL A 436 2.27 -0.25 33.97
N PRO A 437 1.16 -0.08 34.72
CA PRO A 437 0.41 1.17 34.73
C PRO A 437 1.25 2.38 35.11
N GLY A 438 1.09 3.48 34.36
CA GLY A 438 1.77 4.75 34.63
C GLY A 438 3.24 4.82 34.19
N TRP A 439 3.77 3.79 33.51
CA TRP A 439 5.16 3.75 33.05
C TRP A 439 5.58 4.96 32.21
N ASP A 440 4.65 5.58 31.49
CA ASP A 440 4.86 6.70 30.58
C ASP A 440 4.41 8.06 31.15
N ALA A 441 4.21 8.13 32.47
CA ALA A 441 3.85 9.34 33.20
C ALA A 441 4.90 9.72 34.26
N PRO A 442 4.95 11.00 34.67
CA PRO A 442 5.77 11.45 35.81
C PRO A 442 5.48 10.66 37.10
N GLY A 443 6.49 10.52 37.97
CA GLY A 443 6.35 9.84 39.26
C GLY A 443 6.47 8.31 39.24
N PHE A 444 6.68 7.69 38.06
CA PHE A 444 6.97 6.26 37.95
C PHE A 444 8.42 5.91 38.33
N ASP A 445 8.60 4.89 39.16
CA ASP A 445 9.94 4.39 39.56
C ASP A 445 10.51 3.42 38.52
N ALA A 446 11.30 3.95 37.60
CA ALA A 446 12.03 3.17 36.59
C ALA A 446 13.44 2.71 37.05
N SER A 447 13.76 2.74 38.34
CA SER A 447 15.10 2.36 38.83
C SER A 447 15.44 0.88 38.60
N GLY A 448 14.41 0.02 38.51
CA GLY A 448 14.54 -1.39 38.15
C GLY A 448 14.66 -1.65 36.64
N TRP A 449 14.48 -0.63 35.80
CA TRP A 449 14.59 -0.75 34.35
C TRP A 449 16.04 -0.62 33.91
N GLN A 450 16.36 -1.29 32.82
CA GLN A 450 17.71 -1.28 32.26
C GLN A 450 17.98 0.05 31.57
N SER A 451 19.24 0.46 31.49
CA SER A 451 19.63 1.58 30.62
C SER A 451 19.57 1.13 29.16
N ALA A 452 19.08 2.01 28.30
CA ALA A 452 19.07 1.77 26.86
C ALA A 452 20.50 1.65 26.32
N ARG A 453 20.69 0.74 25.36
CA ARG A 453 21.95 0.60 24.63
C ARG A 453 21.93 1.52 23.41
N ILE A 454 23.05 2.17 23.12
CA ILE A 454 23.22 2.89 21.85
C ILE A 454 23.39 1.86 20.74
N GLY A 455 22.47 1.89 19.78
CA GLY A 455 22.52 1.09 18.57
C GLY A 455 23.39 1.75 17.50
N GLN A 456 23.87 0.95 16.56
CA GLN A 456 24.57 1.47 15.40
C GLN A 456 23.64 2.36 14.56
N ALA A 457 24.08 3.55 14.20
CA ALA A 457 23.36 4.39 13.26
C ALA A 457 23.32 3.71 11.88
N PRO A 458 22.13 3.52 11.27
CA PRO A 458 22.02 3.05 9.89
C PRO A 458 22.55 4.12 8.92
N ASP A 459 23.18 3.68 7.82
CA ASP A 459 23.65 4.56 6.74
C ASP A 459 22.49 4.84 5.76
N ILE A 460 21.50 5.59 6.22
CA ILE A 460 20.24 5.83 5.50
C ILE A 460 19.84 7.30 5.65
N ARG A 461 19.05 7.81 4.70
CA ARG A 461 18.45 9.14 4.81
C ARG A 461 17.22 9.07 5.71
N LEU A 462 16.99 10.11 6.52
CA LEU A 462 15.75 10.29 7.25
C LEU A 462 14.93 11.36 6.53
N ILE A 463 13.72 11.00 6.09
CA ILE A 463 12.85 11.86 5.30
C ILE A 463 11.53 12.03 6.04
N ALA A 464 11.00 13.24 6.07
CA ALA A 464 9.72 13.49 6.70
C ALA A 464 8.57 12.79 5.98
N GLN A 465 7.69 12.17 6.75
CA GLN A 465 6.43 11.64 6.25
C GLN A 465 5.40 12.76 6.08
N THR A 466 5.07 13.07 4.83
CA THR A 466 3.97 13.99 4.48
C THR A 466 2.77 13.27 3.84
N SER A 467 2.83 11.95 3.71
CA SER A 467 1.70 11.13 3.26
C SER A 467 0.63 11.03 4.35
N PRO A 468 -0.64 10.74 3.98
CA PRO A 468 -1.67 10.44 4.96
C PRO A 468 -1.27 9.23 5.81
N ALA A 469 -1.25 9.42 7.13
CA ALA A 469 -0.89 8.36 8.06
C ALA A 469 -1.95 7.25 8.08
N LEU A 470 -1.54 6.05 8.48
CA LEU A 470 -2.46 4.99 8.89
C LEU A 470 -3.21 5.40 10.16
N GLU A 471 -4.55 5.36 10.11
CA GLU A 471 -5.41 5.74 11.23
C GLU A 471 -6.59 4.77 11.41
N ARG A 472 -7.24 4.86 12.57
CA ARG A 472 -8.53 4.19 12.84
C ARG A 472 -9.64 4.98 12.16
N MET A 473 -10.11 4.50 11.01
CA MET A 473 -11.02 5.21 10.12
C MET A 473 -12.50 4.96 10.44
N GLY A 474 -12.81 3.97 11.27
CA GLY A 474 -14.16 3.74 11.75
C GLY A 474 -14.32 2.43 12.50
N THR A 475 -15.55 2.14 12.92
CA THR A 475 -15.91 0.91 13.62
C THR A 475 -17.05 0.17 12.92
N ARG A 476 -17.09 -1.15 13.07
CA ARG A 476 -18.10 -2.05 12.52
C ARG A 476 -18.59 -3.01 13.59
N THR A 477 -19.89 -3.03 13.81
CA THR A 477 -20.56 -4.04 14.65
C THR A 477 -20.90 -5.26 13.79
N ALA A 478 -20.74 -6.46 14.35
CA ALA A 478 -21.13 -7.69 13.67
C ALA A 478 -22.64 -7.70 13.38
N ILE A 479 -23.01 -8.11 12.16
CA ILE A 479 -24.40 -8.25 11.73
C ILE A 479 -24.99 -9.61 12.13
N SER A 480 -24.15 -10.60 12.41
CA SER A 480 -24.56 -11.89 12.97
C SER A 480 -23.43 -12.55 13.77
N ILE A 481 -23.80 -13.40 14.72
CA ILE A 481 -22.89 -14.19 15.55
C ILE A 481 -23.38 -15.64 15.54
N GLY A 482 -22.52 -16.56 15.11
CA GLY A 482 -22.75 -18.00 15.16
C GLY A 482 -21.91 -18.68 16.23
N GLU A 483 -22.31 -19.87 16.67
CA GLU A 483 -21.51 -20.76 17.53
C GLU A 483 -21.37 -22.13 16.83
N PRO A 484 -20.49 -22.25 15.80
CA PRO A 484 -20.35 -23.49 15.04
C PRO A 484 -19.84 -24.68 15.87
N ALA A 485 -19.13 -24.40 16.98
CA ALA A 485 -18.78 -25.40 17.98
C ALA A 485 -18.89 -24.79 19.39
N PRO A 486 -19.14 -25.58 20.45
CA PRO A 486 -19.28 -25.06 21.80
C PRO A 486 -18.08 -24.19 22.22
N GLY A 487 -18.33 -22.92 22.57
CA GLY A 487 -17.29 -21.97 22.98
C GLY A 487 -16.42 -21.39 21.86
N ARG A 488 -16.80 -21.64 20.59
CA ARG A 488 -16.18 -21.06 19.38
C ARG A 488 -17.23 -20.22 18.67
N TYR A 489 -17.05 -18.91 18.69
CA TYR A 489 -18.02 -17.94 18.15
C TYR A 489 -17.50 -17.31 16.87
N VAL A 490 -18.34 -17.15 15.85
CA VAL A 490 -17.97 -16.52 14.57
C VAL A 490 -18.81 -15.29 14.34
N PHE A 491 -18.13 -14.15 14.20
CA PHE A 491 -18.71 -12.83 13.98
C PHE A 491 -18.64 -12.49 12.48
N ASP A 492 -19.80 -12.24 11.83
CA ASP A 492 -19.84 -11.69 10.47
C ASP A 492 -20.04 -10.18 10.53
N PHE A 493 -19.09 -9.40 10.04
CA PHE A 493 -19.17 -7.92 9.98
C PHE A 493 -19.91 -7.39 8.73
N GLY A 494 -20.34 -8.30 7.85
CA GLY A 494 -21.10 -8.00 6.63
C GLY A 494 -20.31 -7.26 5.55
N GLN A 495 -19.02 -7.03 5.77
CA GLN A 495 -18.11 -6.30 4.91
C GLN A 495 -16.69 -6.82 5.14
N ASN A 496 -15.97 -7.11 4.06
CA ASN A 496 -14.53 -7.39 4.11
C ASN A 496 -13.75 -6.06 4.24
N VAL A 497 -12.91 -5.94 5.25
CA VAL A 497 -12.18 -4.70 5.63
C VAL A 497 -10.72 -5.02 5.99
N SER A 498 -9.87 -4.00 6.02
CA SER A 498 -8.57 -4.04 6.71
C SER A 498 -8.69 -3.47 8.13
N GLY A 499 -8.00 -4.09 9.09
CA GLY A 499 -7.89 -3.61 10.47
C GLY A 499 -7.83 -4.75 11.48
N TRP A 500 -8.58 -4.67 12.57
CA TRP A 500 -8.62 -5.67 13.64
C TRP A 500 -9.94 -5.63 14.41
N VAL A 501 -10.05 -6.33 15.54
CA VAL A 501 -11.15 -6.17 16.49
C VAL A 501 -10.66 -5.59 17.81
N ARG A 502 -11.47 -4.71 18.42
CA ARG A 502 -11.39 -4.42 19.85
C ARG A 502 -12.11 -5.53 20.59
N LEU A 503 -11.39 -6.24 21.46
CA LEU A 503 -11.94 -7.22 22.38
C LEU A 503 -12.23 -6.55 23.73
N THR A 504 -13.39 -6.82 24.32
CA THR A 504 -13.73 -6.39 25.68
C THR A 504 -14.26 -7.59 26.46
N ALA A 505 -13.69 -7.88 27.63
CA ALA A 505 -14.07 -9.04 28.43
C ALA A 505 -13.81 -8.86 29.93
N THR A 506 -14.54 -9.61 30.75
CA THR A 506 -14.28 -9.75 32.18
C THR A 506 -14.17 -11.24 32.50
N GLY A 507 -13.08 -11.64 33.15
CA GLY A 507 -12.83 -13.04 33.45
C GLY A 507 -11.68 -13.25 34.43
N PRO A 508 -11.37 -14.49 34.80
CA PRO A 508 -10.24 -14.81 35.66
C PRO A 508 -8.89 -14.42 35.02
N ALA A 509 -7.93 -14.08 35.88
CA ALA A 509 -6.55 -13.85 35.46
C ALA A 509 -5.98 -15.09 34.72
N GLY A 510 -5.33 -14.88 33.58
CA GLY A 510 -4.76 -15.94 32.76
C GLY A 510 -5.74 -16.60 31.78
N THR A 511 -7.01 -16.18 31.73
CA THR A 511 -7.91 -16.56 30.63
C THR A 511 -7.43 -15.89 29.33
N THR A 512 -7.18 -16.70 28.28
CA THR A 512 -6.75 -16.22 26.97
C THR A 512 -7.88 -16.29 25.96
N ILE A 513 -8.20 -15.15 25.36
CA ILE A 513 -9.13 -14.99 24.24
C ILE A 513 -8.30 -15.02 22.96
N THR A 514 -8.69 -15.85 21.99
CA THR A 514 -8.03 -15.94 20.68
C THR A 514 -9.00 -15.47 19.60
N ALA A 515 -8.56 -14.55 18.73
CA ALA A 515 -9.32 -14.04 17.59
C ALA A 515 -8.59 -14.39 16.27
N LYS A 516 -9.22 -15.21 15.42
CA LYS A 516 -8.72 -15.58 14.09
C LYS A 516 -9.50 -14.84 13.01
N PHE A 517 -8.80 -14.24 12.06
CA PHE A 517 -9.38 -13.33 11.07
C PHE A 517 -9.49 -14.00 9.69
N ALA A 518 -10.66 -13.97 9.07
CA ALA A 518 -10.89 -14.66 7.80
C ALA A 518 -11.72 -13.85 6.80
N GLU A 519 -11.44 -14.05 5.51
CA GLU A 519 -12.30 -13.58 4.41
C GLU A 519 -13.46 -14.54 4.15
N LEU A 520 -13.30 -15.82 4.51
CA LEU A 520 -14.18 -16.93 4.16
C LEU A 520 -14.58 -17.74 5.39
N LEU A 521 -15.63 -18.55 5.21
CA LEU A 521 -16.06 -19.56 6.16
C LEU A 521 -16.08 -20.93 5.47
N TYR A 522 -15.74 -21.97 6.22
CA TYR A 522 -16.05 -23.35 5.85
C TYR A 522 -17.56 -23.61 5.87
N ALA A 523 -17.97 -24.72 5.25
CA ALA A 523 -19.38 -25.11 5.19
C ALA A 523 -20.02 -25.37 6.58
N ASP A 524 -19.21 -25.67 7.60
CA ASP A 524 -19.66 -25.84 8.99
C ASP A 524 -19.81 -24.51 9.76
N GLY A 525 -19.49 -23.38 9.11
CA GLY A 525 -19.58 -22.03 9.67
C GLY A 525 -18.33 -21.57 10.42
N THR A 526 -17.25 -22.35 10.42
CA THR A 526 -15.97 -21.97 11.04
C THR A 526 -15.09 -21.13 10.10
N ALA A 527 -14.13 -20.37 10.65
CA ALA A 527 -13.23 -19.53 9.84
C ALA A 527 -12.34 -20.36 8.90
N ASP A 528 -12.29 -19.97 7.62
CA ASP A 528 -11.39 -20.56 6.62
C ASP A 528 -10.20 -19.64 6.37
N LEU A 529 -9.01 -20.08 6.80
CA LEU A 529 -7.75 -19.34 6.69
C LEU A 529 -6.88 -19.85 5.52
N SER A 530 -7.38 -20.79 4.72
CA SER A 530 -6.57 -21.48 3.70
C SER A 530 -5.97 -20.53 2.65
N ASN A 531 -6.70 -19.46 2.28
CA ASN A 531 -6.22 -18.48 1.32
C ASN A 531 -5.24 -17.44 1.90
N LEU A 532 -4.98 -17.48 3.22
CA LEU A 532 -4.02 -16.61 3.89
C LEU A 532 -2.58 -17.13 3.80
N ARG A 533 -2.39 -18.38 3.35
CA ARG A 533 -1.09 -19.05 3.28
C ARG A 533 -0.39 -19.02 4.65
N LEU A 534 0.88 -18.62 4.74
CA LEU A 534 1.63 -18.70 5.97
C LEU A 534 1.25 -17.63 7.01
N ALA A 535 0.42 -16.64 6.65
CA ALA A 535 -0.07 -15.65 7.61
C ALA A 535 -1.06 -16.27 8.59
N LYS A 536 -0.72 -16.32 9.88
CA LYS A 536 -1.63 -16.86 10.91
C LYS A 536 -2.84 -15.97 11.15
N ALA A 537 -2.72 -14.65 10.95
CA ALA A 537 -3.76 -13.66 11.20
C ALA A 537 -4.54 -13.94 12.50
N THR A 538 -3.83 -14.02 13.63
CA THR A 538 -4.40 -14.46 14.91
C THR A 538 -3.91 -13.59 16.06
N ASP A 539 -4.84 -12.91 16.72
CA ASP A 539 -4.55 -12.14 17.94
C ASP A 539 -4.89 -12.96 19.20
N ARG A 540 -4.10 -12.80 20.26
CA ARG A 540 -4.29 -13.46 21.55
C ARG A 540 -4.25 -12.45 22.69
N PHE A 541 -5.28 -12.42 23.51
CA PHE A 541 -5.42 -11.52 24.65
C PHE A 541 -5.59 -12.30 25.95
N THR A 542 -4.61 -12.21 26.86
CA THR A 542 -4.66 -12.85 28.18
C THR A 542 -5.06 -11.84 29.24
N LEU A 543 -6.16 -12.11 29.96
CA LEU A 543 -6.72 -11.23 30.97
C LEU A 543 -5.86 -11.14 32.23
N ALA A 544 -5.79 -9.95 32.81
CA ALA A 544 -5.20 -9.68 34.11
C ALA A 544 -6.09 -10.12 35.28
N GLY A 545 -7.40 -10.21 35.06
CA GLY A 545 -8.38 -10.61 36.06
C GLY A 545 -8.67 -9.52 37.07
N THR A 546 -8.78 -8.27 36.61
CA THR A 546 -8.95 -7.08 37.46
C THR A 546 -10.30 -7.03 38.19
N GLY A 547 -11.29 -7.77 37.69
CA GLY A 547 -12.69 -7.71 38.14
C GLY A 547 -13.53 -6.66 37.41
N GLU A 548 -12.91 -5.83 36.56
CA GLU A 548 -13.57 -4.91 35.63
C GLU A 548 -13.49 -5.43 34.19
N ALA A 549 -14.10 -4.70 33.25
CA ALA A 549 -13.96 -5.01 31.83
C ALA A 549 -12.58 -4.57 31.33
N GLU A 550 -11.82 -5.51 30.81
CA GLU A 550 -10.51 -5.27 30.20
C GLU A 550 -10.69 -5.19 28.67
N ALA A 551 -9.95 -4.28 28.03
CA ALA A 551 -10.05 -4.04 26.60
C ALA A 551 -8.69 -4.24 25.91
N PHE A 552 -8.72 -4.83 24.72
CA PHE A 552 -7.55 -5.06 23.90
C PHE A 552 -7.79 -4.62 22.46
N GLU A 553 -6.85 -3.85 21.92
CA GLU A 553 -6.62 -3.66 20.49
C GLU A 553 -5.14 -3.95 20.21
N PRO A 554 -4.78 -4.61 19.11
CA PRO A 554 -3.39 -4.75 18.70
C PRO A 554 -2.74 -3.38 18.40
N HIS A 555 -1.42 -3.33 18.54
CA HIS A 555 -0.62 -2.12 18.33
C HIS A 555 0.17 -2.17 17.02
N PHE A 556 0.76 -3.33 16.70
CA PHE A 556 1.71 -3.45 15.59
C PHE A 556 1.37 -4.57 14.58
N THR A 557 0.09 -4.80 14.33
CA THR A 557 -0.40 -5.73 13.29
C THR A 557 -1.69 -5.21 12.64
N TYR A 558 -2.12 -5.88 11.57
CA TYR A 558 -3.44 -5.70 10.96
C TYR A 558 -3.83 -6.95 10.15
N HIS A 559 -5.11 -7.06 9.83
CA HIS A 559 -5.70 -8.21 9.13
C HIS A 559 -6.69 -7.75 8.07
N GLY A 560 -6.83 -8.50 6.98
CA GLY A 560 -7.94 -8.36 6.03
C GLY A 560 -9.01 -9.40 6.34
N PHE A 561 -10.24 -8.98 6.66
CA PHE A 561 -11.27 -9.89 7.15
C PHE A 561 -12.69 -9.38 6.93
N ARG A 562 -13.62 -10.34 6.80
CA ARG A 562 -15.05 -10.15 7.02
C ARG A 562 -15.54 -10.86 8.29
N TYR A 563 -14.92 -12.00 8.59
CA TYR A 563 -15.29 -12.88 9.68
C TYR A 563 -14.20 -12.91 10.74
N VAL A 564 -14.61 -12.97 12.00
CA VAL A 564 -13.68 -13.20 13.12
C VAL A 564 -14.19 -14.34 13.96
N GLU A 565 -13.36 -15.35 14.11
CA GLU A 565 -13.61 -16.47 15.01
C GLU A 565 -12.96 -16.22 16.36
N VAL A 566 -13.75 -16.27 17.43
CA VAL A 566 -13.34 -16.03 18.80
C VAL A 566 -13.47 -17.29 19.63
N GLU A 567 -12.39 -17.68 20.27
CA GLU A 567 -12.28 -18.84 21.17
C GLU A 567 -11.76 -18.40 22.54
N GLY A 568 -12.10 -19.14 23.59
CA GLY A 568 -11.60 -18.88 24.95
C GLY A 568 -12.24 -17.66 25.64
N PHE A 569 -13.29 -17.08 25.06
CA PHE A 569 -14.02 -15.96 25.66
C PHE A 569 -14.69 -16.37 26.99
N PRO A 570 -14.61 -15.56 28.06
CA PRO A 570 -15.26 -15.87 29.33
C PRO A 570 -16.78 -15.66 29.25
N GLY A 571 -17.51 -16.72 28.91
CA GLY A 571 -18.96 -16.70 28.74
C GLY A 571 -19.37 -16.64 27.28
N VAL A 572 -20.49 -15.98 26.98
CA VAL A 572 -20.99 -15.82 25.61
C VAL A 572 -20.75 -14.38 25.17
N PRO A 573 -19.93 -14.13 24.14
CA PRO A 573 -19.64 -12.78 23.67
C PRO A 573 -20.82 -12.19 22.91
N THR A 574 -20.95 -10.88 22.97
CA THR A 574 -21.92 -10.07 22.23
C THR A 574 -21.23 -9.25 21.14
N ALA A 575 -22.01 -8.62 20.25
CA ALA A 575 -21.46 -7.77 19.19
C ALA A 575 -20.76 -6.51 19.73
N ALA A 576 -20.98 -6.14 21.00
CA ALA A 576 -20.26 -5.04 21.66
C ALA A 576 -18.90 -5.48 22.22
N ASP A 577 -18.77 -6.77 22.55
CA ASP A 577 -17.53 -7.34 23.11
C ASP A 577 -16.45 -7.57 22.04
N VAL A 578 -16.87 -7.66 20.76
CA VAL A 578 -15.99 -7.85 19.61
C VAL A 578 -16.36 -6.83 18.54
N LEU A 579 -15.70 -5.67 18.56
CA LEU A 579 -15.98 -4.54 17.67
C LEU A 579 -14.92 -4.44 16.58
N GLY A 580 -15.29 -4.53 15.31
CA GLY A 580 -14.36 -4.36 14.19
C GLY A 580 -13.87 -2.92 14.10
N ILE A 581 -12.57 -2.72 13.99
CA ILE A 581 -11.89 -1.44 13.80
C ILE A 581 -11.36 -1.42 12.38
N VAL A 582 -11.82 -0.45 11.58
CA VAL A 582 -11.40 -0.27 10.19
C VAL A 582 -10.20 0.64 10.16
N VAL A 583 -9.16 0.23 9.45
CA VAL A 583 -7.85 0.89 9.47
C VAL A 583 -7.28 0.96 8.07
N HIS A 584 -6.88 2.15 7.63
CA HIS A 584 -6.19 2.39 6.38
C HIS A 584 -5.53 3.78 6.40
N SER A 585 -4.77 4.11 5.36
CA SER A 585 -4.19 5.45 5.20
C SER A 585 -5.33 6.47 5.08
N ALA A 586 -5.22 7.58 5.78
CA ALA A 586 -6.25 8.62 5.92
C ALA A 586 -6.42 9.48 4.65
N CYS A 587 -6.42 8.86 3.48
CA CYS A 587 -6.75 9.52 2.21
C CYS A 587 -8.20 10.01 2.25
N ARG A 588 -8.41 11.29 1.98
CA ARG A 588 -9.73 11.92 2.01
C ARG A 588 -10.58 11.40 0.87
N GLU A 589 -11.79 10.93 1.14
CA GLU A 589 -12.74 10.55 0.08
C GLU A 589 -13.22 11.77 -0.71
N THR A 590 -13.11 11.69 -2.03
CA THR A 590 -13.44 12.76 -2.98
C THR A 590 -14.58 12.41 -3.92
N GLY A 591 -14.88 11.12 -4.07
CA GLY A 591 -15.82 10.61 -5.06
C GLY A 591 -17.03 9.92 -4.45
N THR A 592 -18.21 10.12 -5.03
CA THR A 592 -19.41 9.33 -4.72
C THR A 592 -20.22 9.10 -5.98
N MET A 593 -20.74 7.88 -6.16
CA MET A 593 -21.67 7.55 -7.24
C MET A 593 -22.94 6.88 -6.72
N THR A 594 -24.06 7.16 -7.38
CA THR A 594 -25.33 6.48 -7.13
C THR A 594 -25.94 5.94 -8.42
N PHE A 595 -26.44 4.71 -8.36
CA PHE A 595 -27.12 4.01 -9.47
C PHE A 595 -28.53 3.57 -9.05
N PRO A 596 -29.52 4.49 -9.00
CA PRO A 596 -30.86 4.19 -8.47
C PRO A 596 -31.58 3.06 -9.22
N ASP A 597 -31.30 2.93 -10.52
CA ASP A 597 -31.99 2.00 -11.41
C ASP A 597 -31.12 0.75 -11.74
N ALA A 598 -29.87 0.69 -11.25
CA ALA A 598 -28.94 -0.41 -11.46
C ALA A 598 -28.18 -0.81 -10.17
N PRO A 599 -28.84 -1.53 -9.24
CA PRO A 599 -28.24 -1.96 -7.97
C PRO A 599 -26.95 -2.76 -8.14
N LEU A 600 -26.82 -3.51 -9.23
CA LEU A 600 -25.59 -4.25 -9.53
C LEU A 600 -24.37 -3.31 -9.67
N LEU A 601 -24.50 -2.22 -10.43
CA LEU A 601 -23.40 -1.26 -10.61
C LEU A 601 -23.10 -0.51 -9.30
N GLN A 602 -24.12 -0.27 -8.46
CA GLN A 602 -23.91 0.25 -7.11
C GLN A 602 -23.02 -0.68 -6.28
N THR A 603 -23.28 -1.99 -6.31
CA THR A 603 -22.46 -2.98 -5.61
C THR A 603 -21.03 -3.03 -6.16
N ILE A 604 -20.86 -3.00 -7.49
CA ILE A 604 -19.53 -2.98 -8.11
C ILE A 604 -18.74 -1.74 -7.66
N TRP A 605 -19.36 -0.56 -7.65
CA TRP A 605 -18.71 0.66 -7.14
C TRP A 605 -18.34 0.56 -5.65
N ASN A 606 -19.26 0.08 -4.81
CA ASN A 606 -19.01 -0.11 -3.38
C ASN A 606 -17.85 -1.09 -3.13
N ASN A 607 -17.80 -2.20 -3.86
CA ASN A 607 -16.76 -3.22 -3.72
C ASN A 607 -15.38 -2.66 -4.08
N ALA A 608 -15.28 -1.87 -5.16
CA ALA A 608 -14.02 -1.23 -5.54
C ALA A 608 -13.55 -0.22 -4.49
N LEU A 609 -14.47 0.60 -3.94
CA LEU A 609 -14.13 1.56 -2.90
C LEU A 609 -13.63 0.86 -1.62
N TRP A 610 -14.27 -0.23 -1.20
CA TRP A 610 -13.81 -1.00 -0.04
C TRP A 610 -12.48 -1.72 -0.29
N SER A 611 -12.24 -2.21 -1.50
CA SER A 611 -10.93 -2.75 -1.86
C SER A 611 -9.83 -1.70 -1.88
N GLN A 612 -10.14 -0.47 -2.33
CA GLN A 612 -9.22 0.66 -2.22
C GLN A 612 -8.92 1.02 -0.77
N ARG A 613 -9.95 1.19 0.07
CA ARG A 613 -9.77 1.43 1.51
C ARG A 613 -8.85 0.38 2.12
N SER A 614 -9.12 -0.89 1.83
CA SER A 614 -8.40 -1.99 2.48
C SER A 614 -6.93 -2.07 2.10
N ASN A 615 -6.60 -1.67 0.87
CA ASN A 615 -5.27 -1.83 0.30
C ASN A 615 -4.48 -0.53 0.18
N PHE A 616 -5.06 0.61 0.58
CA PHE A 616 -4.31 1.85 0.76
C PHE A 616 -3.79 1.83 2.19
N PHE A 617 -2.78 0.99 2.43
CA PHE A 617 -2.24 0.72 3.76
C PHE A 617 -0.73 0.93 3.73
N ALA A 618 -0.30 2.18 3.99
CA ALA A 618 1.08 2.69 3.85
C ALA A 618 1.64 2.70 2.40
N VAL A 619 1.39 1.65 1.64
CA VAL A 619 1.61 1.52 0.20
C VAL A 619 0.34 0.96 -0.45
N PRO A 620 0.12 1.15 -1.76
CA PRO A 620 -0.98 0.49 -2.47
C PRO A 620 -0.69 -1.02 -2.57
N THR A 621 -1.17 -1.79 -1.60
CA THR A 621 -0.95 -3.23 -1.52
C THR A 621 -1.79 -3.99 -2.53
N ASP A 622 -1.33 -5.15 -2.98
CA ASP A 622 -2.13 -6.08 -3.77
C ASP A 622 -3.36 -6.58 -2.99
N CYS A 623 -3.12 -7.06 -1.77
CA CYS A 623 -4.13 -7.61 -0.88
C CYS A 623 -3.79 -7.32 0.61
N PRO A 624 -4.77 -7.29 1.54
CA PRO A 624 -4.52 -6.89 2.94
C PRO A 624 -4.40 -8.05 3.95
N GLN A 625 -4.55 -9.31 3.53
CA GLN A 625 -4.83 -10.45 4.41
C GLN A 625 -3.71 -11.50 4.48
N ARG A 626 -3.18 -11.95 3.33
CA ARG A 626 -2.19 -13.05 3.28
C ARG A 626 -0.78 -12.55 3.56
N ASP A 627 0.18 -13.46 3.56
CA ASP A 627 1.64 -13.24 3.63
C ASP A 627 2.23 -12.58 2.36
N GLU A 628 1.65 -11.45 1.96
CA GLU A 628 2.08 -10.66 0.79
C GLU A 628 2.00 -9.18 1.09
N ARG A 629 0.85 -8.53 0.86
CA ARG A 629 0.59 -7.14 1.26
C ARG A 629 1.69 -6.19 0.76
N MET A 630 2.09 -6.37 -0.48
CA MET A 630 3.22 -5.66 -1.06
C MET A 630 2.75 -4.64 -2.07
N GLY A 631 3.54 -3.58 -2.26
CA GLY A 631 3.26 -2.54 -3.24
C GLY A 631 3.52 -2.99 -4.67
N TRP A 632 2.66 -3.86 -5.20
CA TRP A 632 2.74 -4.35 -6.57
C TRP A 632 2.45 -3.22 -7.57
N MET A 633 3.43 -2.93 -8.43
CA MET A 633 3.40 -1.75 -9.29
C MET A 633 2.33 -1.83 -10.39
N GLY A 634 2.09 -3.01 -10.96
CA GLY A 634 1.08 -3.21 -12.02
C GLY A 634 -0.34 -3.06 -11.52
N ASP A 635 -0.61 -3.50 -10.31
CA ASP A 635 -1.91 -3.41 -9.67
C ASP A 635 -2.34 -1.95 -9.53
N ILE A 636 -1.48 -1.09 -8.98
CA ILE A 636 -1.79 0.33 -8.84
C ILE A 636 -1.77 1.04 -10.19
N LEU A 637 -0.92 0.62 -11.15
CA LEU A 637 -0.94 1.14 -12.52
C LEU A 637 -2.33 1.04 -13.13
N VAL A 638 -2.98 -0.13 -13.02
CA VAL A 638 -4.29 -0.35 -13.63
C VAL A 638 -5.43 0.32 -12.86
N PHE A 639 -5.26 0.53 -11.56
CA PHE A 639 -6.32 1.03 -10.69
C PHE A 639 -6.29 2.54 -10.43
N LEU A 640 -5.17 3.24 -10.66
CA LEU A 640 -5.00 4.63 -10.24
C LEU A 640 -6.07 5.59 -10.80
N ASP A 641 -6.54 5.41 -12.04
CA ASP A 641 -7.61 6.26 -12.61
C ASP A 641 -8.90 6.20 -11.77
N ALA A 642 -9.30 5.00 -11.34
CA ALA A 642 -10.44 4.80 -10.45
C ALA A 642 -10.14 5.33 -9.03
N ALA A 643 -8.96 5.00 -8.51
CA ALA A 643 -8.55 5.36 -7.15
C ALA A 643 -8.61 6.88 -6.92
N ALA A 644 -8.15 7.65 -7.92
CA ALA A 644 -8.04 9.10 -7.85
C ALA A 644 -9.36 9.85 -8.07
N PHE A 645 -10.44 9.15 -8.46
CA PHE A 645 -11.79 9.69 -8.33
C PHE A 645 -12.34 9.48 -6.92
N ASN A 646 -12.17 8.27 -6.38
CA ASN A 646 -12.72 7.88 -5.10
C ASN A 646 -12.09 8.64 -3.92
N MET A 647 -10.77 8.84 -3.94
CA MET A 647 -10.01 9.49 -2.87
C MET A 647 -8.99 10.48 -3.40
N ASP A 648 -8.56 11.39 -2.52
CA ASP A 648 -7.41 12.27 -2.70
C ASP A 648 -6.12 11.45 -2.49
N VAL A 649 -5.50 11.00 -3.58
CA VAL A 649 -4.40 10.02 -3.57
C VAL A 649 -3.03 10.63 -3.87
N ASP A 650 -2.94 11.92 -4.22
CA ASP A 650 -1.66 12.55 -4.60
C ASP A 650 -0.53 12.34 -3.56
N PRO A 651 -0.68 12.76 -2.29
CA PRO A 651 0.39 12.60 -1.31
C PRO A 651 0.72 11.12 -1.01
N PHE A 652 -0.26 10.23 -1.14
CA PHE A 652 -0.07 8.78 -0.95
C PHE A 652 0.74 8.16 -2.10
N ILE A 653 0.39 8.47 -3.35
CA ILE A 653 1.05 7.90 -4.53
C ILE A 653 2.42 8.57 -4.78
N ARG A 654 2.60 9.86 -4.46
CA ARG A 654 3.94 10.49 -4.51
C ARG A 654 4.92 9.87 -3.53
N ARG A 655 4.42 9.50 -2.34
CA ARG A 655 5.19 8.71 -1.38
C ARG A 655 5.52 7.32 -1.94
N PHE A 656 4.59 6.64 -2.60
CA PHE A 656 4.89 5.37 -3.28
C PHE A 656 5.91 5.51 -4.42
N LEU A 657 5.86 6.61 -5.18
CA LEU A 657 6.84 6.91 -6.22
C LEU A 657 8.23 7.20 -5.66
N LEU A 658 8.34 7.72 -4.43
CA LEU A 658 9.62 7.81 -3.72
C LEU A 658 10.23 6.42 -3.53
N GLU A 659 9.44 5.43 -3.11
CA GLU A 659 9.88 4.03 -2.99
C GLU A 659 10.28 3.44 -4.34
N ALA A 660 9.49 3.70 -5.40
CA ALA A 660 9.80 3.24 -6.74
C ALA A 660 11.15 3.77 -7.26
N ARG A 661 11.47 5.05 -6.98
CA ARG A 661 12.77 5.64 -7.31
C ARG A 661 13.90 5.06 -6.47
N ALA A 662 13.67 4.85 -5.17
CA ALA A 662 14.65 4.28 -4.25
C ALA A 662 15.01 2.83 -4.60
N ALA A 663 14.04 2.06 -5.09
CA ALA A 663 14.23 0.67 -5.51
C ALA A 663 14.68 0.52 -6.99
N GLN A 664 14.73 1.61 -7.77
CA GLN A 664 15.14 1.51 -9.17
C GLN A 664 16.60 1.09 -9.27
N ARG A 665 16.86 0.05 -10.06
CA ARG A 665 18.20 -0.53 -10.19
C ARG A 665 19.17 0.44 -10.86
N PRO A 666 20.49 0.28 -10.64
CA PRO A 666 21.52 1.10 -11.28
C PRO A 666 21.48 1.11 -12.81
N ASP A 667 20.95 0.06 -13.44
CA ASP A 667 20.84 -0.05 -14.90
C ASP A 667 19.56 0.56 -15.49
N GLY A 668 18.70 1.14 -14.65
CA GLY A 668 17.48 1.87 -15.01
C GLY A 668 16.19 1.07 -14.90
N ALA A 669 16.25 -0.21 -14.57
CA ALA A 669 15.06 -1.05 -14.40
C ALA A 669 14.27 -0.67 -13.14
N TYR A 670 12.96 -0.48 -13.27
CA TYR A 670 12.05 -0.48 -12.13
C TYR A 670 11.71 -1.92 -11.74
N PRO A 671 11.69 -2.26 -10.43
CA PRO A 671 11.20 -3.55 -9.96
C PRO A 671 9.69 -3.70 -10.19
N ILE A 672 9.11 -4.83 -9.77
CA ILE A 672 7.66 -5.10 -9.92
C ILE A 672 6.88 -4.90 -8.61
N VAL A 673 7.60 -4.86 -7.48
CA VAL A 673 7.08 -4.64 -6.13
C VAL A 673 7.98 -3.63 -5.43
N VAL A 674 7.39 -2.64 -4.75
CA VAL A 674 8.13 -1.69 -3.92
C VAL A 674 7.38 -1.33 -2.63
N PRO A 675 8.04 -1.25 -1.48
CA PRO A 675 9.33 -1.87 -1.15
C PRO A 675 9.26 -3.41 -1.26
N GLN A 676 10.36 -4.04 -1.65
CA GLN A 676 10.50 -5.51 -1.68
C GLN A 676 11.52 -5.97 -0.62
N PRO A 677 11.39 -7.20 -0.06
CA PRO A 677 12.44 -7.82 0.76
C PRO A 677 13.81 -7.83 0.08
N GLN A 678 14.89 -7.79 0.85
CA GLN A 678 16.26 -7.87 0.31
C GLN A 678 16.55 -9.19 -0.40
N SER A 679 15.89 -10.28 -0.03
CA SER A 679 16.00 -11.56 -0.72
C SER A 679 15.21 -11.63 -2.03
N PHE A 680 14.27 -10.70 -2.22
CA PHE A 680 13.30 -10.75 -3.30
C PHE A 680 14.07 -10.63 -4.61
N PRO A 681 13.81 -11.51 -5.58
CA PRO A 681 14.57 -11.49 -6.82
C PRO A 681 14.31 -10.19 -7.58
N ASP A 682 15.37 -9.51 -8.00
CA ASP A 682 15.29 -8.30 -8.83
C ASP A 682 14.77 -8.63 -10.23
N VAL A 683 13.45 -8.54 -10.38
CA VAL A 683 12.74 -8.84 -11.63
C VAL A 683 12.07 -7.60 -12.20
N VAL A 684 11.84 -7.62 -13.51
CA VAL A 684 11.11 -6.61 -14.27
C VAL A 684 9.96 -7.28 -15.02
N THR A 685 8.91 -6.55 -15.33
CA THR A 685 7.87 -7.04 -16.26
C THR A 685 7.08 -5.88 -16.84
N ALA A 686 6.72 -5.99 -18.11
CA ALA A 686 5.87 -5.02 -18.76
C ALA A 686 4.43 -5.07 -18.20
N GLY A 687 3.80 -3.91 -18.07
CA GLY A 687 2.51 -3.72 -17.40
C GLY A 687 2.62 -3.53 -15.89
N TRP A 688 3.81 -3.66 -15.29
CA TRP A 688 4.08 -3.40 -13.88
C TRP A 688 5.15 -2.32 -13.73
N SER A 689 6.33 -2.53 -14.29
CA SER A 689 7.48 -1.63 -14.14
C SER A 689 7.21 -0.24 -14.75
N GLU A 690 6.32 -0.13 -15.73
CA GLU A 690 5.87 1.15 -16.30
C GLU A 690 5.10 2.02 -15.31
N ALA A 691 4.71 1.52 -14.13
CA ALA A 691 4.06 2.36 -13.14
C ALA A 691 4.95 3.54 -12.72
N GLY A 692 6.27 3.40 -12.83
CA GLY A 692 7.21 4.50 -12.65
C GLY A 692 7.07 5.66 -13.65
N ILE A 693 6.33 5.48 -14.75
CA ILE A 693 5.98 6.52 -15.74
C ILE A 693 4.48 6.83 -15.74
N VAL A 694 3.64 5.79 -15.71
CA VAL A 694 2.19 5.91 -15.82
C VAL A 694 1.61 6.64 -14.60
N LEU A 695 2.09 6.34 -13.39
CA LEU A 695 1.55 6.97 -12.17
C LEU A 695 1.87 8.48 -12.12
N PRO A 696 3.11 8.97 -12.39
CA PRO A 696 3.37 10.41 -12.50
C PRO A 696 2.47 11.11 -13.53
N TRP A 697 2.30 10.52 -14.72
CA TRP A 697 1.46 11.10 -15.76
C TRP A 697 -0.01 11.17 -15.31
N LEU A 698 -0.56 10.11 -14.71
CA LEU A 698 -1.94 10.10 -14.21
C LEU A 698 -2.17 11.09 -13.07
N LEU A 699 -1.23 11.21 -12.13
CA LEU A 699 -1.31 12.22 -11.07
C LEU A 699 -1.31 13.64 -11.65
N TRP A 700 -0.42 13.93 -12.59
CA TRP A 700 -0.42 15.23 -13.27
C TRP A 700 -1.75 15.51 -13.99
N GLN A 701 -2.29 14.53 -14.74
CA GLN A 701 -3.59 14.68 -15.40
C GLN A 701 -4.72 14.94 -14.40
N ARG A 702 -4.66 14.31 -13.22
CA ARG A 702 -5.68 14.40 -12.18
C ARG A 702 -5.63 15.69 -11.38
N TYR A 703 -4.43 16.13 -11.02
CA TYR A 703 -4.20 17.18 -10.01
C TYR A 703 -3.58 18.47 -10.57
N GLY A 704 -2.98 18.40 -11.76
CA GLY A 704 -2.44 19.55 -12.49
C GLY A 704 -1.05 20.01 -12.03
N ASP A 705 -0.44 19.37 -11.04
CA ASP A 705 0.89 19.73 -10.53
C ASP A 705 2.00 19.04 -11.32
N THR A 706 2.91 19.84 -11.87
CA THR A 706 4.05 19.37 -12.64
C THR A 706 5.22 18.92 -11.77
N ALA A 707 5.22 19.20 -10.47
CA ALA A 707 6.29 18.77 -9.56
C ALA A 707 6.45 17.25 -9.52
N VAL A 708 5.37 16.48 -9.64
CA VAL A 708 5.45 15.01 -9.73
C VAL A 708 6.26 14.56 -10.96
N ILE A 709 6.24 15.32 -12.05
CA ILE A 709 7.05 15.04 -13.24
C ILE A 709 8.52 15.32 -12.92
N GLU A 710 8.81 16.48 -12.34
CA GLU A 710 10.18 16.91 -11.99
C GLU A 710 10.85 15.92 -11.02
N GLU A 711 10.12 15.45 -10.02
CA GLU A 711 10.60 14.48 -9.02
C GLU A 711 10.98 13.13 -9.63
N ASN A 712 10.33 12.74 -10.73
CA ASN A 712 10.47 11.41 -11.33
C ASN A 712 11.24 11.41 -12.66
N TRP A 713 11.47 12.56 -13.29
CA TRP A 713 11.99 12.67 -14.66
C TRP A 713 13.26 11.84 -14.88
N ALA A 714 14.27 12.01 -14.02
CA ALA A 714 15.54 11.31 -14.15
C ALA A 714 15.41 9.79 -14.02
N ALA A 715 14.46 9.28 -13.22
CA ALA A 715 14.22 7.86 -13.07
C ALA A 715 13.43 7.30 -14.27
N MET A 716 12.45 8.05 -14.78
CA MET A 716 11.70 7.72 -15.99
C MET A 716 12.62 7.64 -17.24
N GLU A 717 13.54 8.58 -17.41
CA GLU A 717 14.52 8.53 -18.51
C GLU A 717 15.39 7.27 -18.45
N ARG A 718 15.86 6.88 -17.26
CA ARG A 718 16.65 5.66 -17.08
C ARG A 718 15.87 4.40 -17.44
N TRP A 719 14.58 4.34 -17.12
CA TRP A 719 13.70 3.24 -17.55
C TRP A 719 13.56 3.17 -19.06
N MET A 720 13.28 4.31 -19.72
CA MET A 720 13.19 4.36 -21.18
C MET A 720 14.50 3.94 -21.85
N ALA A 721 15.65 4.31 -21.27
CA ALA A 721 16.96 3.89 -21.74
C ALA A 721 17.22 2.39 -21.51
N PHE A 722 16.81 1.85 -20.36
CA PHE A 722 16.91 0.42 -20.05
C PHE A 722 16.21 -0.43 -21.11
N VAL A 723 14.94 -0.12 -21.42
CA VAL A 723 14.16 -0.85 -22.42
C VAL A 723 14.75 -0.67 -23.82
N ALA A 724 15.07 0.56 -24.23
CA ALA A 724 15.54 0.83 -25.59
C ALA A 724 16.89 0.16 -25.91
N ARG A 725 17.78 0.03 -24.92
CA ARG A 725 19.16 -0.43 -25.10
C ARG A 725 19.27 -1.80 -25.76
N THR A 726 18.38 -2.73 -25.41
CA THR A 726 18.41 -4.11 -25.91
C THR A 726 17.30 -4.41 -26.92
N ASN A 727 16.54 -3.40 -27.34
CA ASN A 727 15.42 -3.52 -28.27
C ASN A 727 15.52 -2.51 -29.43
N PRO A 728 16.61 -2.56 -30.24
CA PRO A 728 16.89 -1.56 -31.28
C PRO A 728 15.95 -1.65 -32.50
N ASP A 729 15.20 -2.74 -32.64
CA ASP A 729 14.16 -2.93 -33.67
C ASP A 729 12.80 -2.34 -33.25
N HIS A 730 12.74 -1.69 -32.08
CA HIS A 730 11.53 -1.10 -31.51
C HIS A 730 10.41 -2.10 -31.20
N VAL A 731 10.76 -3.38 -31.03
CA VAL A 731 9.89 -4.41 -30.46
C VAL A 731 10.55 -4.90 -29.18
N TRP A 732 9.83 -4.94 -28.06
CA TRP A 732 10.42 -5.28 -26.77
C TRP A 732 10.65 -6.79 -26.63
N ARG A 733 11.73 -7.31 -27.21
CA ARG A 733 12.12 -8.73 -27.29
C ARG A 733 13.01 -9.22 -26.16
N ASN A 734 13.75 -8.33 -25.52
CA ASN A 734 14.79 -8.70 -24.57
C ASN A 734 14.55 -8.05 -23.20
N ASP A 735 15.14 -8.65 -22.15
CA ASP A 735 15.14 -8.13 -20.77
C ASP A 735 13.75 -7.87 -20.17
N ARG A 736 12.78 -8.76 -20.43
CA ARG A 736 11.40 -8.66 -19.91
C ARG A 736 11.14 -9.36 -18.56
N GLY A 737 12.19 -9.91 -17.94
CA GLY A 737 12.11 -10.56 -16.62
C GLY A 737 11.04 -11.66 -16.54
N LEU A 738 10.13 -11.58 -15.56
CA LEU A 738 9.05 -12.56 -15.38
C LEU A 738 8.01 -12.53 -16.50
N ASP A 739 7.84 -11.36 -17.12
CA ASP A 739 6.98 -11.14 -18.28
C ASP A 739 5.54 -11.64 -18.02
N LEU A 740 4.90 -11.19 -16.93
CA LEU A 740 3.63 -11.69 -16.39
C LEU A 740 2.46 -11.64 -17.41
N GLY A 741 2.53 -10.73 -18.38
CA GLY A 741 1.51 -10.59 -19.41
C GLY A 741 0.15 -10.15 -18.86
N ASP A 742 -0.93 -10.59 -19.51
CA ASP A 742 -2.29 -10.26 -19.09
C ASP A 742 -2.75 -11.15 -17.92
N TRP A 743 -2.16 -10.89 -16.75
CA TRP A 743 -2.30 -11.70 -15.54
C TRP A 743 -3.76 -11.98 -15.16
N LEU A 744 -4.04 -13.24 -14.81
CA LEU A 744 -5.37 -13.74 -14.43
C LEU A 744 -6.46 -13.52 -15.50
N SER A 745 -6.05 -13.53 -16.76
CA SER A 745 -6.94 -13.73 -17.90
C SER A 745 -7.73 -15.03 -17.76
N VAL A 746 -8.99 -15.00 -18.21
CA VAL A 746 -9.97 -16.09 -18.00
C VAL A 746 -9.57 -17.38 -18.72
N ASP A 747 -8.85 -17.25 -19.84
CA ASP A 747 -8.46 -18.40 -20.65
C ASP A 747 -7.19 -19.10 -20.10
N ALA A 748 -6.61 -18.58 -19.01
CA ALA A 748 -5.41 -19.12 -18.38
C ALA A 748 -5.78 -20.29 -17.44
N ILE A 749 -5.02 -21.39 -17.50
CA ILE A 749 -5.15 -22.52 -16.56
C ILE A 749 -4.27 -22.25 -15.33
N LYS A 750 -3.04 -21.79 -15.57
CA LYS A 750 -2.13 -21.26 -14.56
C LYS A 750 -2.09 -19.73 -14.66
N PRO A 751 -1.85 -19.00 -13.56
CA PRO A 751 -1.82 -17.54 -13.60
C PRO A 751 -0.92 -16.93 -14.67
N ASP A 752 0.18 -17.59 -15.00
CA ASP A 752 1.18 -17.15 -15.96
C ASP A 752 1.01 -17.73 -17.37
N ASP A 753 -0.06 -18.45 -17.69
CA ASP A 753 -0.26 -18.93 -19.06
C ASP A 753 -0.36 -17.76 -20.05
N GLU A 754 0.34 -17.87 -21.19
CA GLU A 754 0.33 -16.84 -22.23
C GLU A 754 -0.99 -16.85 -23.02
N THR A 755 -2.03 -16.22 -22.49
CA THR A 755 -3.32 -16.04 -23.20
C THR A 755 -3.28 -14.92 -24.24
N THR A 756 -2.36 -13.97 -24.04
CA THR A 756 -2.10 -12.82 -24.90
C THR A 756 -0.59 -12.75 -25.11
N PRO A 757 -0.08 -12.55 -26.34
CA PRO A 757 1.36 -12.55 -26.59
C PRO A 757 2.07 -11.52 -25.71
N ARG A 758 2.94 -11.96 -24.81
CA ARG A 758 3.58 -11.10 -23.80
C ARG A 758 4.42 -10.00 -24.45
N ILE A 759 5.09 -10.32 -25.55
CA ILE A 759 5.82 -9.37 -26.39
C ILE A 759 4.92 -8.26 -26.97
N LEU A 760 3.66 -8.56 -27.28
CA LEU A 760 2.68 -7.58 -27.75
C LEU A 760 2.32 -6.65 -26.60
N CYS A 761 1.99 -7.19 -25.42
CA CYS A 761 1.72 -6.39 -24.22
C CYS A 761 2.90 -5.47 -23.92
N ALA A 762 4.12 -6.01 -23.90
CA ALA A 762 5.33 -5.25 -23.64
C ALA A 762 5.54 -4.10 -24.63
N THR A 763 5.48 -4.38 -25.93
CA THR A 763 5.69 -3.36 -26.96
C THR A 763 4.59 -2.29 -26.92
N ALA A 764 3.35 -2.67 -26.59
CA ALA A 764 2.25 -1.72 -26.44
C ALA A 764 2.47 -0.76 -25.26
N PHE A 765 2.84 -1.29 -24.08
CA PHE A 765 3.14 -0.49 -22.90
C PHE A 765 4.35 0.43 -23.11
N TRP A 766 5.38 -0.03 -23.82
CA TRP A 766 6.53 0.82 -24.17
C TRP A 766 6.14 1.98 -25.08
N ALA A 767 5.28 1.74 -26.08
CA ALA A 767 4.73 2.81 -26.92
C ALA A 767 3.94 3.82 -26.08
N TRP A 768 3.07 3.33 -25.18
CA TRP A 768 2.26 4.20 -24.33
C TRP A 768 3.11 5.05 -23.38
N ALA A 769 4.13 4.46 -22.74
CA ALA A 769 5.09 5.18 -21.92
C ALA A 769 5.85 6.25 -22.72
N ALA A 770 6.23 5.97 -23.98
CA ALA A 770 6.85 6.97 -24.85
C ALA A 770 5.92 8.17 -25.13
N GLN A 771 4.62 7.94 -25.34
CA GLN A 771 3.65 9.04 -25.48
C GLN A 771 3.58 9.88 -24.20
N GLN A 772 3.46 9.23 -23.05
CA GLN A 772 3.35 9.92 -21.76
C GLN A 772 4.59 10.75 -21.44
N MET A 773 5.78 10.23 -21.76
CA MET A 773 7.04 10.97 -21.65
C MET A 773 7.06 12.22 -22.55
N ALA A 774 6.51 12.13 -23.76
CA ALA A 774 6.39 13.28 -24.64
C ALA A 774 5.43 14.34 -24.07
N ASP A 775 4.25 13.93 -23.60
CA ASP A 775 3.27 14.84 -22.98
C ASP A 775 3.86 15.57 -21.76
N MET A 776 4.57 14.83 -20.89
CA MET A 776 5.22 15.38 -19.70
C MET A 776 6.40 16.30 -20.05
N ALA A 777 7.16 15.98 -21.10
CA ALA A 777 8.23 16.84 -21.60
C ALA A 777 7.67 18.19 -22.09
N GLU A 778 6.56 18.17 -22.84
CA GLU A 778 5.88 19.39 -23.28
C GLU A 778 5.38 20.22 -22.11
N ALA A 779 4.71 19.58 -21.14
CA ALA A 779 4.15 20.23 -19.96
C ALA A 779 5.20 20.95 -19.10
N THR A 780 6.43 20.45 -19.11
CA THR A 780 7.54 20.97 -18.31
C THR A 780 8.56 21.77 -19.13
N GLY A 781 8.30 22.01 -20.42
CA GLY A 781 9.15 22.85 -21.29
C GLY A 781 10.42 22.17 -21.80
N ARG A 782 10.50 20.84 -21.76
CA ARG A 782 11.62 20.03 -22.27
C ARG A 782 11.45 19.71 -23.77
N ALA A 783 11.58 20.74 -24.62
CA ALA A 783 11.25 20.65 -26.04
C ALA A 783 12.01 19.53 -26.81
N ASP A 784 13.31 19.37 -26.55
CA ASP A 784 14.11 18.33 -27.23
C ASP A 784 13.69 16.92 -26.82
N ASP A 785 13.32 16.73 -25.55
CA ASP A 785 12.81 15.45 -25.04
C ASP A 785 11.44 15.13 -25.61
N ALA A 786 10.56 16.12 -25.74
CA ALA A 786 9.26 15.95 -26.37
C ALA A 786 9.41 15.41 -27.80
N VAL A 787 10.28 16.03 -28.61
CA VAL A 787 10.59 15.56 -29.97
C VAL A 787 11.15 14.13 -29.94
N ARG A 788 12.13 13.86 -29.08
CA ARG A 788 12.76 12.54 -28.94
C ARG A 788 11.73 11.44 -28.63
N TYR A 789 10.80 11.70 -27.73
CA TYR A 789 9.81 10.72 -27.29
C TYR A 789 8.63 10.56 -28.27
N HIS A 790 8.20 11.63 -28.96
CA HIS A 790 7.28 11.53 -30.10
C HIS A 790 7.86 10.67 -31.22
N ASP A 791 9.13 10.89 -31.57
CA ASP A 791 9.83 10.11 -32.57
C ASP A 791 9.97 8.64 -32.17
N LEU A 792 10.28 8.36 -30.89
CA LEU A 792 10.34 7.00 -30.37
C LEU A 792 8.97 6.32 -30.43
N ARG A 793 7.91 7.01 -29.99
CA ARG A 793 6.53 6.54 -30.05
C ARG A 793 6.14 6.14 -31.48
N ALA A 794 6.43 6.99 -32.46
CA ALA A 794 6.13 6.72 -33.86
C ALA A 794 6.86 5.46 -34.37
N ARG A 795 8.17 5.33 -34.09
CA ARG A 795 8.96 4.16 -34.51
C ARG A 795 8.47 2.85 -33.87
N ILE A 796 8.08 2.88 -32.59
CA ILE A 796 7.47 1.71 -31.93
C ILE A 796 6.12 1.39 -32.58
N GLY A 797 5.30 2.40 -32.90
CA GLY A 797 4.02 2.22 -33.58
C GLY A 797 4.15 1.56 -34.97
N ASP A 798 5.13 1.97 -35.77
CA ASP A 798 5.43 1.38 -37.07
C ASP A 798 5.86 -0.09 -36.94
N ALA A 799 6.75 -0.37 -35.98
CA ALA A 799 7.21 -1.73 -35.68
C ALA A 799 6.07 -2.62 -35.17
N PHE A 800 5.24 -2.10 -34.26
CA PHE A 800 4.08 -2.79 -33.72
C PHE A 800 3.07 -3.13 -34.80
N THR A 801 2.75 -2.17 -35.69
CA THR A 801 1.84 -2.38 -36.81
C THR A 801 2.35 -3.50 -37.72
N THR A 802 3.65 -3.47 -38.04
CA THR A 802 4.28 -4.46 -38.92
C THR A 802 4.28 -5.87 -38.32
N GLU A 803 4.57 -5.99 -37.02
CA GLU A 803 4.73 -7.28 -36.33
C GLU A 803 3.38 -7.88 -35.91
N PHE A 804 2.45 -7.06 -35.41
CA PHE A 804 1.30 -7.54 -34.64
C PHE A 804 -0.05 -7.24 -35.27
N ILE A 805 -0.17 -6.39 -36.29
CA ILE A 805 -1.47 -6.04 -36.90
C ILE A 805 -1.63 -6.73 -38.25
N ALA A 806 -2.61 -7.63 -38.34
CA ALA A 806 -2.99 -8.26 -39.60
C ALA A 806 -3.81 -7.30 -40.50
N ALA A 807 -3.89 -7.62 -41.80
CA ALA A 807 -4.58 -6.79 -42.79
C ALA A 807 -6.10 -6.62 -42.53
N ASP A 808 -6.71 -7.52 -41.75
CA ASP A 808 -8.11 -7.44 -41.32
C ASP A 808 -8.31 -6.67 -40.00
N GLY A 809 -7.24 -6.07 -39.47
CA GLY A 809 -7.25 -5.38 -38.18
C GLY A 809 -7.16 -6.32 -36.96
N LYS A 810 -6.88 -7.62 -37.15
CA LYS A 810 -6.62 -8.51 -36.03
C LYS A 810 -5.27 -8.21 -35.39
N ALA A 811 -5.25 -7.83 -34.11
CA ALA A 811 -4.03 -7.69 -33.33
C ALA A 811 -3.58 -9.02 -32.70
N GLY A 812 -2.30 -9.37 -32.85
CA GLY A 812 -1.66 -10.54 -32.24
C GLY A 812 -2.41 -11.85 -32.48
N ASN A 813 -2.66 -12.60 -31.41
CA ASN A 813 -3.42 -13.85 -31.48
C ASN A 813 -4.95 -13.62 -31.61
N GLY A 814 -5.43 -12.38 -31.46
CA GLY A 814 -6.84 -12.02 -31.47
C GLY A 814 -7.57 -12.15 -30.13
N SER A 815 -6.84 -12.38 -29.03
CA SER A 815 -7.40 -12.29 -27.68
C SER A 815 -8.02 -10.91 -27.44
N GLN A 816 -8.97 -10.82 -26.51
CA GLN A 816 -9.60 -9.54 -26.17
C GLN A 816 -8.54 -8.50 -25.78
N THR A 817 -7.57 -8.87 -24.95
CA THR A 817 -6.49 -7.97 -24.52
C THR A 817 -5.57 -7.54 -25.66
N SER A 818 -5.23 -8.43 -26.62
CA SER A 818 -4.47 -8.01 -27.82
C SER A 818 -5.18 -6.86 -28.55
N GLN A 819 -6.49 -6.99 -28.75
CA GLN A 819 -7.27 -5.97 -29.45
C GLN A 819 -7.42 -4.70 -28.61
N VAL A 820 -7.69 -4.87 -27.30
CA VAL A 820 -7.89 -3.76 -26.37
C VAL A 820 -6.64 -2.90 -26.26
N LEU A 821 -5.47 -3.47 -25.98
CA LEU A 821 -4.23 -2.71 -25.84
C LEU A 821 -3.85 -2.01 -27.15
N ALA A 822 -3.95 -2.72 -28.28
CA ALA A 822 -3.62 -2.14 -29.59
C ALA A 822 -4.54 -0.97 -29.97
N LEU A 823 -5.84 -1.07 -29.66
CA LEU A 823 -6.82 -0.01 -29.92
C LEU A 823 -6.69 1.16 -28.95
N TYR A 824 -6.60 0.89 -27.66
CA TYR A 824 -6.53 1.92 -26.61
C TYR A 824 -5.25 2.75 -26.70
N MET A 825 -4.11 2.10 -26.98
CA MET A 825 -2.80 2.75 -27.09
C MET A 825 -2.52 3.29 -28.51
N ASP A 826 -3.56 3.38 -29.34
CA ASP A 826 -3.52 4.01 -30.66
C ASP A 826 -2.52 3.35 -31.65
N LEU A 827 -2.33 2.03 -31.55
CA LEU A 827 -1.34 1.27 -32.34
C LEU A 827 -1.94 0.58 -33.58
N VAL A 828 -3.27 0.54 -33.69
CA VAL A 828 -3.95 0.10 -34.91
C VAL A 828 -4.05 1.27 -35.89
N PRO A 829 -3.69 1.09 -37.18
CA PRO A 829 -3.90 2.10 -38.21
C PRO A 829 -5.32 2.64 -38.23
N ALA A 830 -5.47 3.97 -38.38
CA ALA A 830 -6.75 4.66 -38.18
C ALA A 830 -7.91 4.10 -39.01
N ASP A 831 -7.65 3.67 -40.24
CA ASP A 831 -8.62 3.05 -41.15
C ASP A 831 -9.05 1.63 -40.73
N LEU A 832 -8.20 0.91 -40.00
CA LEU A 832 -8.48 -0.44 -39.50
C LEU A 832 -9.16 -0.46 -38.12
N ARG A 833 -9.09 0.63 -37.35
CA ARG A 833 -9.66 0.69 -35.98
C ARG A 833 -11.14 0.25 -35.89
N PRO A 834 -12.05 0.72 -36.77
CA PRO A 834 -13.44 0.26 -36.71
C PRO A 834 -13.60 -1.24 -37.01
N THR A 835 -12.70 -1.83 -37.79
CA THR A 835 -12.71 -3.27 -38.09
C THR A 835 -12.16 -4.07 -36.90
N ALA A 836 -11.03 -3.64 -36.34
CA ALA A 836 -10.42 -4.24 -35.15
C ALA A 836 -11.39 -4.24 -33.94
N ALA A 837 -12.08 -3.12 -33.68
CA ALA A 837 -13.07 -3.04 -32.61
C ALA A 837 -14.27 -3.97 -32.85
N ARG A 838 -14.71 -4.15 -34.10
CA ARG A 838 -15.77 -5.11 -34.45
C ARG A 838 -15.34 -6.57 -34.26
N LEU A 839 -14.05 -6.89 -34.43
CA LEU A 839 -13.52 -8.22 -34.11
C LEU A 839 -13.59 -8.50 -32.60
N LEU A 840 -13.23 -7.52 -31.77
CA LEU A 840 -13.39 -7.59 -30.32
C LEU A 840 -14.85 -7.82 -29.91
N ALA A 841 -15.78 -7.00 -30.42
CA ALA A 841 -17.22 -7.18 -30.14
C ALA A 841 -17.75 -8.54 -30.61
N LYS A 842 -17.28 -9.06 -31.74
CA LYS A 842 -17.66 -10.39 -32.23
C LYS A 842 -17.24 -11.48 -31.25
N ASP A 843 -16.04 -11.41 -30.68
CA ASP A 843 -15.56 -12.37 -29.67
C ASP A 843 -16.41 -12.29 -28.39
N ILE A 844 -16.65 -11.08 -27.87
CA ILE A 844 -17.50 -10.85 -26.68
C ILE A 844 -18.89 -11.47 -26.87
N ARG A 845 -19.53 -11.24 -28.04
CA ARG A 845 -20.83 -11.84 -28.38
C ARG A 845 -20.75 -13.37 -28.45
N ALA A 846 -19.70 -13.92 -29.07
CA ALA A 846 -19.50 -15.36 -29.19
C ALA A 846 -19.32 -16.04 -27.82
N ARG A 847 -18.79 -15.32 -26.82
CA ARG A 847 -18.67 -15.75 -25.42
C ARG A 847 -19.93 -15.50 -24.58
N GLY A 848 -21.00 -14.99 -25.19
CA GLY A 848 -22.27 -14.70 -24.51
C GLY A 848 -22.23 -13.43 -23.66
N MET A 849 -21.62 -12.36 -24.18
CA MET A 849 -21.38 -11.08 -23.49
C MET A 849 -20.49 -11.24 -22.26
N LYS A 850 -19.34 -11.89 -22.44
CA LYS A 850 -18.37 -12.13 -21.36
C LYS A 850 -16.99 -11.65 -21.78
N LEU A 851 -16.29 -11.09 -20.79
CA LEU A 851 -14.89 -10.72 -20.93
C LEU A 851 -13.99 -11.97 -20.86
N SER A 852 -12.78 -11.85 -21.40
CA SER A 852 -11.70 -12.83 -21.22
C SER A 852 -10.40 -12.16 -20.77
N THR A 853 -10.45 -10.88 -20.41
CA THR A 853 -9.29 -10.05 -20.09
C THR A 853 -8.78 -10.32 -18.67
N GLY A 854 -7.47 -10.24 -18.49
CA GLY A 854 -6.79 -10.14 -17.20
C GLY A 854 -6.56 -8.69 -16.78
N PHE A 855 -5.53 -8.45 -15.98
CA PHE A 855 -5.24 -7.14 -15.38
C PHE A 855 -4.98 -6.05 -16.43
N LEU A 856 -4.28 -6.37 -17.53
CA LEU A 856 -3.83 -5.35 -18.48
C LEU A 856 -4.93 -4.98 -19.48
N GLY A 857 -5.83 -5.91 -19.81
CA GLY A 857 -6.95 -5.64 -20.72
C GLY A 857 -8.17 -5.01 -20.07
N THR A 858 -8.50 -5.42 -18.83
CA THR A 858 -9.77 -5.08 -18.18
C THR A 858 -10.03 -3.58 -18.00
N PRO A 859 -9.05 -2.72 -17.63
CA PRO A 859 -9.29 -1.30 -17.40
C PRO A 859 -9.78 -0.54 -18.64
N TYR A 860 -9.44 -1.03 -19.84
CA TYR A 860 -9.57 -0.27 -21.09
C TYR A 860 -10.65 -0.82 -22.03
N ILE A 861 -11.14 -2.04 -21.81
CA ILE A 861 -12.06 -2.73 -22.73
C ILE A 861 -13.34 -1.92 -23.01
N LEU A 862 -13.92 -1.30 -21.97
CA LEU A 862 -15.16 -0.53 -22.11
C LEU A 862 -14.94 0.79 -22.87
N ASP A 863 -13.80 1.45 -22.69
CA ASP A 863 -13.44 2.66 -23.43
C ASP A 863 -13.30 2.35 -24.93
N VAL A 864 -12.58 1.29 -25.27
CA VAL A 864 -12.39 0.85 -26.66
C VAL A 864 -13.73 0.56 -27.34
N LEU A 865 -14.64 -0.14 -26.66
CA LEU A 865 -15.96 -0.46 -27.19
C LEU A 865 -16.82 0.82 -27.33
N ALA A 866 -16.81 1.69 -26.32
CA ALA A 866 -17.59 2.93 -26.32
C ALA A 866 -17.14 3.89 -27.44
N ASP A 867 -15.83 4.06 -27.64
CA ASP A 867 -15.27 4.92 -28.68
C ASP A 867 -15.56 4.40 -30.10
N ALA A 868 -15.73 3.08 -30.24
CA ALA A 868 -16.15 2.45 -31.49
C ALA A 868 -17.69 2.41 -31.69
N GLY A 869 -18.48 2.97 -30.75
CA GLY A 869 -19.95 2.97 -30.80
C GLY A 869 -20.60 1.61 -30.57
N LEU A 870 -19.87 0.65 -29.97
CA LEU A 870 -20.29 -0.72 -29.70
C LEU A 870 -21.06 -0.80 -28.37
N HIS A 871 -22.16 -0.05 -28.30
CA HIS A 871 -22.91 0.22 -27.09
C HIS A 871 -23.58 -1.01 -26.46
N ASP A 872 -24.03 -1.97 -27.27
CA ASP A 872 -24.63 -3.22 -26.79
C ASP A 872 -23.63 -4.07 -26.00
N GLU A 873 -22.37 -4.10 -26.45
CA GLU A 873 -21.30 -4.84 -25.76
C GLU A 873 -20.92 -4.16 -24.44
N VAL A 874 -20.86 -2.83 -24.41
CA VAL A 874 -20.59 -2.08 -23.17
C VAL A 874 -21.66 -2.39 -22.11
N ALA A 875 -22.94 -2.22 -22.46
CA ALA A 875 -24.04 -2.51 -21.54
C ALA A 875 -24.09 -4.01 -21.17
N GLY A 876 -23.85 -4.89 -22.15
CA GLY A 876 -23.83 -6.34 -21.96
C GLY A 876 -22.77 -6.79 -20.96
N LEU A 877 -21.54 -6.26 -21.05
CA LEU A 877 -20.46 -6.59 -20.11
C LEU A 877 -20.72 -6.03 -18.70
N LEU A 878 -21.23 -4.80 -18.59
CA LEU A 878 -21.53 -4.16 -17.31
C LEU A 878 -22.65 -4.85 -16.53
N LEU A 879 -23.64 -5.40 -17.24
CA LEU A 879 -24.83 -6.03 -16.65
C LEU A 879 -24.72 -7.57 -16.59
N GLN A 880 -23.63 -8.15 -17.07
CA GLN A 880 -23.40 -9.59 -17.02
C GLN A 880 -23.26 -10.07 -15.57
N THR A 881 -23.94 -11.19 -15.25
CA THR A 881 -23.86 -11.84 -13.93
C THR A 881 -23.32 -13.27 -13.98
N GLY A 882 -23.19 -13.85 -15.17
CA GLY A 882 -22.55 -15.15 -15.35
C GLY A 882 -21.03 -15.06 -15.32
N TYR A 883 -20.35 -16.13 -14.89
CA TYR A 883 -18.90 -16.21 -14.94
C TYR A 883 -18.36 -16.22 -16.38
N PRO A 884 -17.30 -15.46 -16.69
CA PRO A 884 -16.67 -14.39 -15.88
C PRO A 884 -17.38 -13.01 -16.04
N SER A 885 -17.53 -12.28 -14.93
CA SER A 885 -18.00 -10.88 -14.92
C SER A 885 -17.86 -10.24 -13.54
N TRP A 886 -17.93 -8.91 -13.47
CA TRP A 886 -18.06 -8.21 -12.18
C TRP A 886 -19.36 -8.59 -11.46
N GLY A 887 -20.46 -8.76 -12.20
CA GLY A 887 -21.73 -9.15 -11.62
C GLY A 887 -21.75 -10.58 -11.09
N TYR A 888 -20.86 -11.45 -11.56
CA TYR A 888 -20.65 -12.77 -10.96
C TYR A 888 -20.14 -12.64 -9.52
N MET A 889 -19.09 -11.85 -9.27
CA MET A 889 -18.58 -11.60 -7.91
C MET A 889 -19.69 -11.07 -6.99
N ALA A 890 -20.42 -10.04 -7.45
CA ALA A 890 -21.54 -9.48 -6.70
C ALA A 890 -22.63 -10.52 -6.40
N SER A 891 -22.98 -11.38 -7.38
CA SER A 891 -23.99 -12.44 -7.22
C SER A 891 -23.58 -13.51 -6.20
N LYS A 892 -22.27 -13.65 -5.93
CA LYS A 892 -21.70 -14.55 -4.93
C LYS A 892 -21.55 -13.90 -3.55
N GLY A 893 -22.02 -12.67 -3.38
CA GLY A 893 -21.97 -11.96 -2.10
C GLY A 893 -20.63 -11.28 -1.81
N ALA A 894 -19.82 -11.02 -2.84
CA ALA A 894 -18.60 -10.22 -2.71
C ALA A 894 -18.92 -8.82 -2.16
N THR A 895 -18.13 -8.37 -1.18
CA THR A 895 -18.21 -7.01 -0.61
C THR A 895 -16.97 -6.16 -0.93
N THR A 896 -16.06 -6.75 -1.70
CA THR A 896 -14.78 -6.25 -2.19
C THR A 896 -14.56 -6.85 -3.58
N MET A 897 -13.61 -6.30 -4.35
CA MET A 897 -13.18 -6.91 -5.61
C MET A 897 -12.30 -8.13 -5.32
N TRP A 898 -12.44 -9.20 -6.09
CA TRP A 898 -11.62 -10.40 -5.93
C TRP A 898 -10.39 -10.34 -6.84
N GLU A 899 -9.32 -11.05 -6.46
CA GLU A 899 -8.12 -11.22 -7.28
C GLU A 899 -8.42 -11.98 -8.59
N ARG A 900 -9.31 -12.97 -8.52
CA ARG A 900 -9.71 -13.81 -9.66
C ARG A 900 -11.17 -13.63 -10.03
N TRP A 901 -11.48 -13.71 -11.32
CA TRP A 901 -12.86 -13.77 -11.81
C TRP A 901 -13.67 -14.94 -11.24
N ASN A 902 -12.99 -16.06 -10.91
CA ASN A 902 -13.57 -17.27 -10.31
C ASN A 902 -13.12 -17.48 -8.86
N GLY A 903 -12.93 -16.43 -8.06
CA GLY A 903 -12.43 -16.56 -6.69
C GLY A 903 -13.10 -17.68 -5.88
N ASP A 904 -14.41 -17.88 -6.01
CA ASP A 904 -15.16 -18.94 -5.33
C ASP A 904 -14.84 -20.39 -5.70
N THR A 905 -14.20 -20.63 -6.85
CA THR A 905 -13.81 -21.99 -7.30
C THR A 905 -12.36 -22.08 -7.73
N GLY A 906 -11.60 -20.97 -7.62
CA GLY A 906 -10.20 -20.88 -7.98
C GLY A 906 -9.27 -21.59 -6.98
N ASP A 907 -8.03 -21.78 -7.40
CA ASP A 907 -6.98 -22.33 -6.54
C ASP A 907 -6.67 -21.38 -5.38
N LEU A 908 -6.88 -21.87 -4.14
CA LEU A 908 -6.72 -21.12 -2.90
C LEU A 908 -5.27 -20.67 -2.63
N SER A 909 -4.28 -21.28 -3.29
CA SER A 909 -2.85 -20.92 -3.13
C SER A 909 -2.52 -19.48 -3.53
N MET A 910 -3.36 -18.84 -4.35
CA MET A 910 -3.25 -17.43 -4.72
C MET A 910 -4.66 -16.93 -5.08
N ASN A 911 -5.45 -16.66 -4.04
CA ASN A 911 -6.88 -16.35 -4.18
C ASN A 911 -7.38 -15.36 -3.12
N SER A 912 -7.00 -14.10 -3.29
CA SER A 912 -7.50 -13.00 -2.46
C SER A 912 -8.93 -12.63 -2.81
N TYR A 913 -9.76 -12.40 -1.78
CA TYR A 913 -11.11 -11.85 -1.95
C TYR A 913 -11.13 -10.33 -1.79
N ASN A 914 -9.96 -9.67 -1.78
CA ASN A 914 -9.83 -8.24 -1.63
C ASN A 914 -8.64 -7.67 -2.43
N HIS A 915 -8.84 -7.50 -3.73
CA HIS A 915 -7.85 -7.06 -4.72
C HIS A 915 -8.45 -5.99 -5.63
N TYR A 916 -7.89 -4.77 -5.65
CA TYR A 916 -8.57 -3.66 -6.34
C TYR A 916 -8.45 -3.67 -7.87
N ALA A 917 -7.59 -4.51 -8.47
CA ALA A 917 -7.24 -4.43 -9.90
C ALA A 917 -8.48 -4.46 -10.83
N PHE A 918 -9.41 -5.39 -10.63
CA PHE A 918 -10.65 -5.45 -11.41
C PHE A 918 -11.67 -4.36 -11.06
N GLY A 919 -11.43 -3.60 -9.98
CA GLY A 919 -12.12 -2.35 -9.66
C GLY A 919 -11.76 -1.19 -10.58
N ALA A 920 -10.76 -1.32 -11.47
CA ALA A 920 -10.38 -0.28 -12.43
C ALA A 920 -11.53 0.20 -13.33
N VAL A 921 -12.56 -0.64 -13.51
CA VAL A 921 -13.80 -0.30 -14.23
C VAL A 921 -14.50 0.97 -13.70
N ILE A 922 -14.26 1.34 -12.44
CA ILE A 922 -14.85 2.54 -11.85
C ILE A 922 -14.35 3.84 -12.51
N GLY A 923 -13.15 3.85 -13.09
CA GLY A 923 -12.70 4.98 -13.92
C GLY A 923 -13.66 5.25 -15.09
N PHE A 924 -14.14 4.19 -15.74
CA PHE A 924 -15.16 4.28 -16.79
C PHE A 924 -16.50 4.80 -16.26
N PHE A 925 -16.90 4.43 -15.04
CA PHE A 925 -18.16 4.88 -14.44
C PHE A 925 -18.17 6.41 -14.30
N TYR A 926 -17.11 7.00 -13.75
CA TYR A 926 -17.01 8.46 -13.65
C TYR A 926 -16.88 9.11 -15.03
N ARG A 927 -15.91 8.68 -15.84
CA ARG A 927 -15.57 9.36 -17.10
C ARG A 927 -16.62 9.24 -18.18
N ARG A 928 -17.34 8.11 -18.25
CA ARG A 928 -18.22 7.79 -19.37
C ARG A 928 -19.68 7.66 -18.96
N LEU A 929 -20.01 7.04 -17.83
CA LEU A 929 -21.41 6.95 -17.40
C LEU A 929 -21.91 8.27 -16.83
N ALA A 930 -21.16 8.86 -15.89
CA ALA A 930 -21.45 10.21 -15.40
C ALA A 930 -20.95 11.31 -16.34
N GLY A 931 -19.92 11.00 -17.14
CA GLY A 931 -19.36 11.94 -18.10
C GLY A 931 -18.36 12.93 -17.49
N ILE A 932 -17.69 12.61 -16.39
CA ILE A 932 -16.72 13.50 -15.72
C ILE A 932 -15.29 13.04 -16.04
N ALA A 933 -14.60 13.72 -16.96
CA ALA A 933 -13.22 13.43 -17.30
C ALA A 933 -12.37 14.72 -17.40
N PRO A 934 -11.05 14.66 -17.16
CA PRO A 934 -10.18 15.80 -17.43
C PRO A 934 -10.07 15.99 -18.96
N ALA A 935 -10.33 17.22 -19.44
CA ALA A 935 -9.97 17.64 -20.80
C ALA A 935 -8.61 18.35 -20.83
N ALA A 936 -8.15 18.81 -19.66
CA ALA A 936 -6.81 19.30 -19.41
C ALA A 936 -6.36 18.87 -18.00
N PRO A 937 -5.05 18.80 -17.72
CA PRO A 937 -4.52 18.45 -16.41
C PRO A 937 -5.17 19.23 -15.26
N GLY A 938 -5.43 18.55 -14.15
CA GLY A 938 -6.01 19.16 -12.95
C GLY A 938 -7.46 19.61 -13.11
N PHE A 939 -8.21 19.10 -14.09
CA PHE A 939 -9.57 19.54 -14.38
C PHE A 939 -9.71 21.04 -14.67
N ALA A 940 -8.61 21.71 -15.08
CA ALA A 940 -8.66 23.10 -15.54
C ALA A 940 -9.64 23.26 -16.72
N ARG A 941 -9.76 22.21 -17.53
CA ARG A 941 -10.85 21.99 -18.48
C ARG A 941 -11.46 20.61 -18.23
N ILE A 942 -12.79 20.51 -18.32
CA ILE A 942 -13.56 19.31 -18.01
C ILE A 942 -14.19 18.78 -19.30
N ALA A 943 -13.98 17.51 -19.63
CA ALA A 943 -14.77 16.84 -20.65
C ALA A 943 -16.06 16.30 -20.01
N ALA A 944 -17.20 16.85 -20.43
CA ALA A 944 -18.54 16.50 -19.98
C ALA A 944 -19.28 15.68 -21.05
N ARG A 945 -19.06 14.36 -21.08
CA ARG A 945 -19.48 13.48 -22.20
C ARG A 945 -20.21 12.21 -21.72
N PRO A 946 -21.42 12.34 -21.14
CA PRO A 946 -22.15 11.20 -20.58
C PRO A 946 -22.67 10.23 -21.64
N LEU A 947 -22.54 8.94 -21.37
CA LEU A 947 -23.19 7.86 -22.10
C LEU A 947 -24.47 7.44 -21.37
N TRP A 948 -25.54 7.23 -22.14
CA TRP A 948 -26.82 6.78 -21.62
C TRP A 948 -27.14 5.38 -22.13
N TYR A 949 -27.38 4.47 -21.19
CA TYR A 949 -27.85 3.13 -21.46
C TYR A 949 -29.19 2.93 -20.75
N PRO A 950 -30.32 2.78 -21.47
CA PRO A 950 -31.63 2.62 -20.84
C PRO A 950 -31.72 1.47 -19.84
N GLN A 951 -30.91 0.42 -20.03
CA GLN A 951 -30.83 -0.75 -19.15
C GLN A 951 -30.09 -0.47 -17.83
N ILE A 952 -29.24 0.56 -17.78
CA ILE A 952 -28.55 1.02 -16.56
C ILE A 952 -29.39 2.12 -15.87
N GLY A 953 -30.03 2.98 -16.66
CA GLY A 953 -30.84 4.08 -16.14
C GLY A 953 -29.97 5.21 -15.57
N ARG A 954 -30.49 5.89 -14.54
CA ARG A 954 -29.87 7.11 -14.01
C ARG A 954 -28.55 6.83 -13.31
N VAL A 955 -27.62 7.76 -13.52
CA VAL A 955 -26.32 7.79 -12.84
C VAL A 955 -26.13 9.19 -12.27
N SER A 956 -25.80 9.28 -10.99
CA SER A 956 -25.34 10.53 -10.38
C SER A 956 -23.93 10.34 -9.84
N ALA A 957 -23.07 11.33 -10.02
CA ALA A 957 -21.72 11.35 -9.50
C ALA A 957 -21.37 12.71 -8.91
N ARG A 958 -20.58 12.69 -7.83
CA ARG A 958 -19.94 13.85 -7.22
C ARG A 958 -18.45 13.55 -7.14
N TYR A 959 -17.63 14.51 -7.56
CA TYR A 959 -16.17 14.42 -7.50
C TYR A 959 -15.60 15.77 -7.03
N ASP A 960 -14.99 15.76 -5.86
CA ASP A 960 -14.35 16.92 -5.26
C ASP A 960 -12.90 17.08 -5.74
N SER A 961 -12.75 17.57 -6.98
CA SER A 961 -11.46 17.73 -7.67
C SER A 961 -10.54 18.76 -7.01
N CYS A 962 -9.28 18.87 -7.45
CA CYS A 962 -8.38 19.95 -6.99
C CYS A 962 -8.92 21.36 -7.29
N MET A 963 -9.84 21.51 -8.25
CA MET A 963 -10.51 22.78 -8.57
C MET A 963 -11.82 23.00 -7.79
N GLY A 964 -12.35 21.98 -7.13
CA GLY A 964 -13.63 21.99 -6.41
C GLY A 964 -14.63 20.95 -6.94
N LEU A 965 -15.88 21.06 -6.49
CA LEU A 965 -16.92 20.09 -6.78
C LEU A 965 -17.33 20.08 -8.27
N ILE A 966 -17.15 18.92 -8.91
CA ILE A 966 -17.77 18.56 -10.17
C ILE A 966 -18.88 17.57 -9.86
N ALA A 967 -20.10 17.84 -10.29
CA ALA A 967 -21.22 16.92 -10.08
C ALA A 967 -22.02 16.74 -11.36
N ALA A 968 -22.43 15.50 -11.65
CA ALA A 968 -23.19 15.16 -12.84
C ALA A 968 -24.36 14.24 -12.49
N GLU A 969 -25.49 14.43 -13.17
CA GLU A 969 -26.64 13.52 -13.11
C GLU A 969 -27.22 13.32 -14.50
N THR A 970 -27.31 12.05 -14.93
CA THR A 970 -27.87 11.65 -16.22
C THR A 970 -29.32 11.19 -16.07
N GLY A 971 -30.13 11.45 -17.08
CA GLY A 971 -31.50 10.97 -17.18
C GLY A 971 -31.93 10.81 -18.63
N GLY A 972 -32.80 9.86 -18.88
CA GLY A 972 -33.20 9.49 -20.24
C GLY A 972 -34.32 8.47 -20.25
N ASP A 973 -34.63 8.01 -21.45
CA ASP A 973 -35.60 6.96 -21.70
C ASP A 973 -35.05 5.98 -22.74
N ALA A 974 -35.90 5.10 -23.29
CA ALA A 974 -35.52 4.14 -24.31
C ALA A 974 -35.02 4.78 -25.62
N SER A 975 -35.37 6.05 -25.89
CA SER A 975 -34.89 6.78 -27.06
C SER A 975 -33.45 7.31 -26.88
N GLY A 976 -33.00 7.50 -25.64
CA GLY A 976 -31.67 8.04 -25.34
C GLY A 976 -31.64 8.98 -24.13
N LEU A 977 -30.52 9.68 -23.96
CA LEU A 977 -30.35 10.72 -22.95
C LEU A 977 -31.31 11.89 -23.22
N THR A 978 -32.11 12.27 -22.23
CA THR A 978 -33.05 13.40 -22.32
C THR A 978 -32.83 14.49 -21.28
N ARG A 979 -32.03 14.20 -20.24
CA ARG A 979 -31.64 15.14 -19.19
C ARG A 979 -30.18 14.95 -18.79
N PHE A 980 -29.49 16.06 -18.59
CA PHE A 980 -28.15 16.08 -18.02
C PHE A 980 -28.01 17.30 -17.11
N ALA A 981 -27.78 17.08 -15.82
CA ALA A 981 -27.45 18.14 -14.87
C ALA A 981 -25.94 18.12 -14.62
N LEU A 982 -25.31 19.29 -14.61
CA LEU A 982 -23.87 19.43 -14.46
C LEU A 982 -23.55 20.62 -13.55
N THR A 983 -22.68 20.39 -12.56
CA THR A 983 -22.09 21.43 -11.70
C THR A 983 -20.60 21.50 -11.99
N ILE A 984 -20.11 22.71 -12.24
CA ILE A 984 -18.73 23.00 -12.64
C ILE A 984 -18.15 23.99 -11.62
N PRO A 985 -16.99 23.70 -10.99
CA PRO A 985 -16.41 24.59 -10.00
C PRO A 985 -15.89 25.88 -10.64
N ALA A 986 -15.78 26.95 -9.85
CA ALA A 986 -15.22 28.21 -10.34
C ALA A 986 -13.81 28.03 -10.91
N ASN A 987 -13.39 28.96 -11.77
CA ASN A 987 -12.09 28.96 -12.43
C ASN A 987 -11.85 27.80 -13.42
N THR A 988 -12.90 27.08 -13.81
CA THR A 988 -12.84 26.01 -14.81
C THR A 988 -13.86 26.23 -15.93
N VAL A 989 -13.70 25.47 -17.03
CA VAL A 989 -14.64 25.40 -18.14
C VAL A 989 -14.93 23.94 -18.48
N ALA A 990 -16.13 23.66 -18.99
CA ALA A 990 -16.49 22.33 -19.47
C ALA A 990 -16.75 22.31 -20.97
N GLU A 991 -16.19 21.30 -21.64
CA GLU A 991 -16.48 20.87 -23.00
C GLU A 991 -17.58 19.81 -22.94
N VAL A 992 -18.81 20.20 -23.28
CA VAL A 992 -19.97 19.34 -23.21
C VAL A 992 -20.25 18.70 -24.57
N GLU A 993 -20.43 17.38 -24.60
CA GLU A 993 -20.88 16.64 -25.78
C GLU A 993 -22.16 15.85 -25.46
N LEU A 994 -23.23 16.10 -26.22
CA LEU A 994 -24.53 15.44 -26.05
C LEU A 994 -25.02 14.84 -27.39
N PRO A 995 -25.93 13.85 -27.38
CA PRO A 995 -26.62 13.38 -28.59
C PRO A 995 -27.24 14.53 -29.38
N ASP A 996 -27.24 14.46 -30.71
CA ASP A 996 -27.82 15.51 -31.55
C ASP A 996 -29.35 15.59 -31.42
N ARG A 997 -29.82 16.44 -30.50
CA ARG A 997 -31.23 16.70 -30.17
C ARG A 997 -31.46 18.18 -29.92
N GLU A 998 -32.73 18.58 -29.81
CA GLU A 998 -33.11 19.95 -29.44
C GLU A 998 -32.93 20.19 -27.93
N TRP A 999 -31.67 20.34 -27.51
CA TRP A 999 -31.32 20.60 -26.13
C TRP A 999 -31.66 22.03 -25.70
N ARG A 1000 -32.08 22.14 -24.44
CA ARG A 1000 -32.45 23.36 -23.74
C ARG A 1000 -31.72 23.44 -22.41
N GLU A 1001 -31.12 24.57 -22.10
CA GLU A 1001 -30.62 24.87 -20.76
C GLU A 1001 -31.70 25.66 -20.04
N SER A 1002 -32.18 25.15 -18.89
CA SER A 1002 -33.23 25.82 -18.11
C SER A 1002 -34.47 26.23 -18.95
N GLY A 1003 -34.81 25.43 -19.97
CA GLY A 1003 -35.94 25.68 -20.89
C GLY A 1003 -35.62 26.49 -22.15
N HIS A 1004 -34.46 27.12 -22.25
CA HIS A 1004 -34.02 27.93 -23.39
C HIS A 1004 -33.14 27.13 -24.35
N LEU A 1005 -33.37 27.24 -25.66
CA LEU A 1005 -32.54 26.56 -26.67
C LEU A 1005 -31.06 26.92 -26.52
N LEU A 1006 -30.18 25.96 -26.74
CA LEU A 1006 -28.72 26.20 -26.71
C LEU A 1006 -28.27 27.20 -27.77
N VAL A 1007 -28.97 27.25 -28.91
CA VAL A 1007 -28.71 28.23 -29.97
C VAL A 1007 -28.97 29.63 -29.42
N ASN A 1008 -27.92 30.46 -29.39
CA ASN A 1008 -27.90 31.81 -28.81
C ASN A 1008 -28.06 31.86 -27.27
N HIS A 1009 -27.88 30.74 -26.56
CA HIS A 1009 -27.84 30.79 -25.10
C HIS A 1009 -26.59 31.56 -24.62
N PRO A 1010 -26.71 32.55 -23.71
CA PRO A 1010 -25.61 33.44 -23.35
C PRO A 1010 -24.41 32.74 -22.71
N ASP A 1011 -24.65 31.63 -22.01
CA ASP A 1011 -23.59 30.84 -21.36
C ASP A 1011 -22.94 29.80 -22.28
N VAL A 1012 -23.51 29.55 -23.47
CA VAL A 1012 -23.06 28.51 -24.40
C VAL A 1012 -22.14 29.12 -25.45
N ARG A 1013 -20.93 28.55 -25.58
CA ARG A 1013 -19.91 28.99 -26.53
C ARG A 1013 -19.51 27.85 -27.46
N ALA A 1014 -18.91 28.19 -28.60
CA ALA A 1014 -18.36 27.22 -29.55
C ALA A 1014 -19.33 26.08 -29.94
N LEU A 1015 -20.64 26.38 -30.02
CA LEU A 1015 -21.65 25.39 -30.37
C LEU A 1015 -21.43 24.88 -31.79
N THR A 1016 -21.16 23.59 -31.91
CA THR A 1016 -21.02 22.88 -33.18
C THR A 1016 -21.95 21.68 -33.20
N ARG A 1017 -22.45 21.35 -34.38
CA ARG A 1017 -23.33 20.20 -34.63
C ARG A 1017 -22.64 19.30 -35.63
N GLY A 1018 -22.33 18.07 -35.22
CA GLY A 1018 -21.85 17.00 -36.09
C GLY A 1018 -22.97 16.02 -36.43
N ASP A 1019 -22.62 14.92 -37.10
CA ASP A 1019 -23.61 13.98 -37.65
C ASP A 1019 -24.51 13.30 -36.59
N GLN A 1020 -24.03 13.15 -35.35
CA GLN A 1020 -24.77 12.48 -34.26
C GLN A 1020 -24.66 13.17 -32.90
N ARG A 1021 -23.89 14.25 -32.79
CA ARG A 1021 -23.56 14.93 -31.53
C ARG A 1021 -23.63 16.44 -31.69
N ILE A 1022 -23.99 17.12 -30.60
CA ILE A 1022 -23.72 18.54 -30.41
C ILE A 1022 -22.57 18.71 -29.42
N ARG A 1023 -21.70 19.69 -29.68
CA ARG A 1023 -20.57 20.06 -28.82
C ARG A 1023 -20.62 21.54 -28.49
N PHE A 1024 -20.35 21.89 -27.25
CA PHE A 1024 -20.29 23.29 -26.82
C PHE A 1024 -19.48 23.45 -25.55
N GLU A 1025 -19.11 24.70 -25.24
CA GLU A 1025 -18.41 25.06 -24.02
C GLU A 1025 -19.31 25.88 -23.09
N ILE A 1026 -19.13 25.67 -21.79
CA ILE A 1026 -19.75 26.46 -20.71
C ILE A 1026 -18.73 26.75 -19.62
N GLY A 1027 -18.92 27.85 -18.88
CA GLY A 1027 -18.12 28.18 -17.71
C GLY A 1027 -18.57 27.44 -16.44
N SER A 1028 -18.07 27.91 -15.30
CA SER A 1028 -18.48 27.43 -13.98
C SER A 1028 -19.95 27.71 -13.65
N GLY A 1029 -20.52 26.92 -12.73
CA GLY A 1029 -21.89 27.04 -12.27
C GLY A 1029 -22.70 25.74 -12.40
N ALA A 1030 -23.99 25.83 -12.11
CA ALA A 1030 -24.94 24.72 -12.24
C ALA A 1030 -25.80 24.87 -13.51
N TYR A 1031 -25.89 23.80 -14.29
CA TYR A 1031 -26.56 23.75 -15.58
C TYR A 1031 -27.53 22.57 -15.64
N HIS A 1032 -28.67 22.79 -16.29
CA HIS A 1032 -29.69 21.76 -16.48
C HIS A 1032 -30.08 21.66 -17.95
N PHE A 1033 -29.57 20.65 -18.63
CA PHE A 1033 -29.87 20.36 -20.03
C PHE A 1033 -31.04 19.39 -20.12
N THR A 1034 -32.05 19.75 -20.91
CA THR A 1034 -33.21 18.89 -21.23
C THR A 1034 -33.54 18.93 -22.71
N THR A 1035 -34.15 17.87 -23.24
CA THR A 1035 -34.74 17.86 -24.58
C THR A 1035 -36.18 17.37 -24.47
N PRO A 1036 -37.12 17.88 -25.29
CA PRO A 1036 -38.44 17.28 -25.43
C PRO A 1036 -38.32 15.80 -25.79
N VAL A 1037 -39.22 14.98 -25.22
CA VAL A 1037 -39.35 13.55 -25.55
C VAL A 1037 -39.98 13.39 -26.93
#